data_AF-A0A7C2LBV5-F1
#
_entry.id   AF-A0A7C2LBV5-F1
#
_cell.length_a   1.000
_cell.length_b   1.000
_cell.length_c   1.000
_cell.angle_alpha   90.00
_cell.angle_beta   90.00
_cell.angle_gamma   90.00
#
_symmetry.space_group_name_H-M   'P 1'
#
loop_
_entity.id
_entity.type
_entity.pdbx_description
1 polymer ?
#
loop_
_entity_poly.entity_id
_entity_poly.type
_entity_poly.pdbx_seq_one_letter_code
_entity_poly.pdbx_strand_id
1 'polypeptide(L)'
;MIRRTTQISPAAPVWRQEKDRYIVTTGTYALALSVADGSILSLIARGSQKPILRSGEYGLWHLRFRNGDKLSATSLSPQTEIRGNTLYLRYSHPQALVTVQVIAQAEYIDWMGEVSPHTETVLDFALPARCRFDHTQLVRLVCPMDGNQSVGAAFTASFFGQQPEDRPSAWRPAPAGPDGYIRLFGGALVQRADDDPPVEIEPAAQASRWLPERVLAGISGARAIVNRPSRREHLDVVLVDSPNGVYFGARQMGAGYLWRVGGRVESAQKGIVRSLVTGVLEKLGVQGRIGLIVLTNAPRSGGWAAVTISEWQESLQELEASSGGRLRLQQFHSVPELLRALREGSYLAVINPYGEWLPAPPRGGIEATLESIRYFVQNGGHWFEVGGYPFFYALQPVQYFSIRVIYPPAFADFLHWETQAGNVSLYRVQPRNWQPWDREHLFIPGWLAWGGDENGGYAERAFGTYVPAGSSWRAPVVRVHVGKTAQQALQMYAKANGIHRRLSQKMRRPLLERFKRAVLVYYAGNASEKLQALPHLPVPSLIHFADYLKGGFDKEYPDHLPPHPGFGTTQELAAFLREARRRGHLVMPYTNPTWWCDDPKGPTFQREGDAPLLRTLDGQLSRERYGQNEGYTICFWHPAVQRANRRTRQQFTEQFPVDILFQDQCGARGWLYDTNPVSPSPYAYTEGLLSMVAEDSAVVPLSTESGWDQVAEYESQLCGMAWSLIPTEYAPDWRTLLREQFPPHAWEVFPLAQFLAHDKAAMVMHDLGQFVTNREVLAWVLGLGFGISARVSATALSCDSSREWLRWLSRLQQSVCARYIGEPLRAFRHERIGKGEGILRADFGRVRVVANLNPHPQQVTVGRQGVFLASFGYYAVGEGMLAANLQAAGKRVFDAEGVSFVIENRSSHADLWVYARAGESLAVPWQGRQRSTLRLHWDSGVTFQTAARDGTLSLTTPTAPARQQVAPPATLAKRAPRDWMPKPAIGVLDMPGLSPVWSTITPEKWLRALQASRLTKEWKVPVRAISSAAELNRALDAGVTRWFAIVNPYGEVFPAEGGWASMLERIKRYVQNGGIWWETAGYSFFIASYPQRDGWRQEVVSTRGMETLGLPVGGGSVEQPPEPLLVPEEGRRWLGERLSEQVSARRSVVNRGLPRSPDAPPHVALVSGQRDDFIGGYRLGGWGWLWRIGGFYPNPDVAIPVVVAVLERLYSQPPPPPQRDTVRRVWHATIT
;
A
#
# COMPACT_ATOMS: atom_id res chain seq x y z
N MET A 1 -28.61 -3.79 -65.71
CA MET A 1 -28.71 -5.21 -65.35
C MET A 1 -27.75 -5.48 -64.20
N ILE A 2 -28.21 -5.36 -62.95
CA ILE A 2 -27.38 -5.42 -61.72
C ILE A 2 -27.48 -6.85 -61.16
N ARG A 3 -26.39 -7.61 -61.18
CA ARG A 3 -26.31 -8.93 -60.54
C ARG A 3 -26.22 -8.75 -59.02
N ARG A 4 -27.30 -9.10 -58.31
CA ARG A 4 -27.29 -9.37 -56.86
C ARG A 4 -26.45 -10.62 -56.61
N THR A 5 -25.28 -10.48 -56.00
CA THR A 5 -24.62 -11.56 -55.26
C THR A 5 -25.27 -11.66 -53.89
N THR A 6 -26.14 -12.65 -53.72
CA THR A 6 -26.67 -13.08 -52.43
C THR A 6 -25.51 -13.55 -51.54
N GLN A 7 -25.21 -12.79 -50.48
CA GLN A 7 -24.43 -13.28 -49.35
C GLN A 7 -25.23 -14.42 -48.70
N ILE A 8 -24.82 -15.65 -48.94
CA ILE A 8 -25.32 -16.82 -48.21
C ILE A 8 -24.78 -16.71 -46.79
N SER A 9 -25.63 -16.40 -45.82
CA SER A 9 -25.28 -16.57 -44.40
C SER A 9 -24.82 -18.01 -44.17
N PRO A 10 -23.68 -18.24 -43.50
CA PRO A 10 -23.24 -19.60 -43.19
C PRO A 10 -24.35 -20.32 -42.41
N ALA A 11 -24.64 -21.56 -42.79
CA ALA A 11 -25.61 -22.39 -42.09
C ALA A 11 -25.26 -22.46 -40.59
N ALA A 12 -26.28 -22.37 -39.72
CA ALA A 12 -26.09 -22.45 -38.28
C ALA A 12 -25.40 -23.80 -37.92
N PRO A 13 -24.47 -23.82 -36.94
CA PRO A 13 -23.88 -25.07 -36.48
C PRO A 13 -24.97 -26.05 -36.02
N VAL A 14 -24.81 -27.34 -36.33
CA VAL A 14 -25.79 -28.36 -35.96
C VAL A 14 -25.12 -29.39 -35.05
N TRP A 15 -25.77 -29.72 -33.95
CA TRP A 15 -25.33 -30.77 -33.05
C TRP A 15 -25.56 -32.16 -33.66
N ARG A 16 -24.62 -33.07 -33.42
CA ARG A 16 -24.73 -34.48 -33.78
C ARG A 16 -24.44 -35.32 -32.54
N GLN A 17 -25.17 -36.42 -32.39
CA GLN A 17 -24.84 -37.43 -31.41
C GLN A 17 -24.02 -38.53 -32.07
N GLU A 18 -22.85 -38.81 -31.50
CA GLU A 18 -22.03 -39.99 -31.77
C GLU A 18 -22.05 -40.86 -30.50
N LYS A 19 -21.78 -42.17 -30.63
CA LYS A 19 -21.99 -43.21 -29.59
C LYS A 19 -21.97 -42.72 -28.14
N ASP A 20 -20.86 -42.10 -27.73
CA ASP A 20 -20.57 -41.66 -26.36
C ASP A 20 -20.55 -40.12 -26.17
N ARG A 21 -20.82 -39.33 -27.23
CA ARG A 21 -20.62 -37.87 -27.20
C ARG A 21 -21.55 -37.08 -28.12
N TYR A 22 -21.91 -35.87 -27.69
CA TYR A 22 -22.50 -34.84 -28.55
C TYR A 22 -21.39 -33.98 -29.14
N ILE A 23 -21.40 -33.77 -30.46
CA ILE A 23 -20.38 -32.99 -31.16
C ILE A 23 -21.03 -31.87 -31.96
N VAL A 24 -20.39 -30.70 -31.93
CA VAL A 24 -20.62 -29.63 -32.89
C VAL A 24 -19.27 -29.14 -33.42
N THR A 25 -19.18 -28.92 -34.73
CA THR A 25 -17.97 -28.43 -35.41
C THR A 25 -18.33 -27.23 -36.27
N THR A 26 -17.51 -26.19 -36.20
CA THR A 26 -17.68 -24.93 -36.92
C THR A 26 -16.40 -24.60 -37.71
N GLY A 27 -16.44 -23.48 -38.44
CA GLY A 27 -15.25 -22.91 -39.07
C GLY A 27 -14.21 -22.35 -38.08
N THR A 28 -14.44 -22.41 -36.76
CA THR A 28 -13.55 -21.85 -35.73
C THR A 28 -13.21 -22.82 -34.60
N TYR A 29 -14.10 -23.77 -34.26
CA TYR A 29 -13.87 -24.71 -33.16
C TYR A 29 -14.60 -26.05 -33.36
N ALA A 30 -14.20 -27.05 -32.58
CA ALA A 30 -14.96 -28.27 -32.34
C ALA A 30 -15.17 -28.44 -30.83
N LEU A 31 -16.41 -28.76 -30.43
CA LEU A 31 -16.80 -29.02 -29.04
C LEU A 31 -17.40 -30.43 -28.97
N ALA A 32 -16.90 -31.25 -28.05
CA ALA A 32 -17.44 -32.55 -27.73
C ALA A 32 -17.88 -32.62 -26.25
N LEU A 33 -19.12 -33.06 -26.02
CA LEU A 33 -19.72 -33.23 -24.69
C LEU A 33 -20.07 -34.69 -24.44
N SER A 34 -19.92 -35.16 -23.20
CA SER A 34 -20.27 -36.51 -22.77
C SER A 34 -21.77 -36.74 -22.82
N VAL A 35 -22.21 -37.89 -23.36
CA VAL A 35 -23.62 -38.32 -23.27
C VAL A 35 -23.99 -38.70 -21.83
N ALA A 36 -23.02 -39.14 -21.02
CA ALA A 36 -23.26 -39.67 -19.69
C ALA A 36 -23.68 -38.60 -18.66
N ASP A 37 -23.12 -37.40 -18.75
CA ASP A 37 -23.24 -36.34 -17.74
C ASP A 37 -23.10 -34.91 -18.32
N GLY A 38 -23.01 -34.78 -19.65
CA GLY A 38 -22.84 -33.48 -20.33
C GLY A 38 -21.45 -32.85 -20.18
N SER A 39 -20.49 -33.50 -19.53
CA SER A 39 -19.15 -32.98 -19.31
C SER A 39 -18.45 -32.58 -20.61
N ILE A 40 -17.69 -31.48 -20.58
CA ILE A 40 -16.88 -31.06 -21.72
C ILE A 40 -15.71 -32.04 -21.87
N LEU A 41 -15.76 -32.88 -22.89
CA LEU A 41 -14.69 -33.83 -23.21
C LEU A 41 -13.51 -33.14 -23.90
N SER A 42 -13.83 -32.23 -24.82
CA SER A 42 -12.81 -31.42 -25.49
C SER A 42 -13.41 -30.15 -26.10
N LEU A 43 -12.68 -29.04 -25.97
CA LEU A 43 -12.87 -27.84 -26.77
C LEU A 43 -11.57 -27.57 -27.55
N ILE A 44 -11.66 -27.64 -28.88
CA ILE A 44 -10.50 -27.56 -29.79
C ILE A 44 -10.67 -26.36 -30.71
N ALA A 45 -9.63 -25.54 -30.86
CA ALA A 45 -9.59 -24.48 -31.86
C ALA A 45 -9.28 -25.06 -33.25
N ARG A 46 -9.83 -24.47 -34.31
CA ARG A 46 -9.58 -24.92 -35.69
C ARG A 46 -8.08 -24.99 -36.00
N GLY A 47 -7.66 -26.10 -36.61
CA GLY A 47 -6.27 -26.35 -36.99
C GLY A 47 -5.43 -26.98 -35.88
N SER A 48 -5.96 -27.10 -34.66
CA SER A 48 -5.35 -27.87 -33.57
C SER A 48 -5.94 -29.29 -33.51
N GLN A 49 -5.16 -30.22 -32.95
CA GLN A 49 -5.59 -31.57 -32.57
C GLN A 49 -5.65 -31.76 -31.05
N LYS A 50 -5.18 -30.76 -30.27
CA LYS A 50 -5.14 -30.82 -28.81
C LYS A 50 -6.27 -29.99 -28.20
N PRO A 51 -6.95 -30.49 -27.15
CA PRO A 51 -7.95 -29.72 -26.42
C PRO A 51 -7.32 -28.58 -25.63
N ILE A 52 -8.00 -27.44 -25.61
CA ILE A 52 -7.64 -26.27 -24.80
C ILE A 52 -8.26 -26.40 -23.41
N LEU A 53 -9.53 -26.81 -23.35
CA LEU A 53 -10.31 -26.98 -22.11
C LEU A 53 -11.08 -28.30 -22.11
N ARG A 54 -11.30 -28.83 -20.90
CA ARG A 54 -12.23 -29.92 -20.58
C ARG A 54 -12.87 -29.68 -19.21
N SER A 55 -13.95 -30.39 -18.89
CA SER A 55 -14.54 -30.39 -17.54
C SER A 55 -13.60 -31.05 -16.53
N GLY A 56 -13.65 -30.57 -15.28
CA GLY A 56 -12.98 -31.16 -14.12
C GLY A 56 -13.92 -32.06 -13.31
N GLU A 57 -13.65 -32.15 -12.02
CA GLU A 57 -14.23 -33.13 -11.08
C GLU A 57 -15.74 -33.00 -10.87
N TYR A 58 -16.32 -31.84 -11.19
CA TYR A 58 -17.74 -31.58 -11.06
C TYR A 58 -18.52 -31.77 -12.37
N GLY A 59 -17.84 -32.03 -13.48
CA GLY A 59 -18.46 -32.19 -14.79
C GLY A 59 -18.94 -30.86 -15.38
N LEU A 60 -20.17 -30.82 -15.91
CA LEU A 60 -20.70 -29.64 -16.59
C LEU A 60 -21.13 -28.53 -15.62
N TRP A 61 -21.76 -28.85 -14.50
CA TRP A 61 -22.31 -27.85 -13.57
C TRP A 61 -22.18 -28.31 -12.11
N HIS A 62 -22.23 -27.34 -11.18
CA HIS A 62 -22.13 -27.59 -9.74
C HIS A 62 -23.02 -26.63 -8.94
N LEU A 63 -23.70 -27.16 -7.93
CA LEU A 63 -24.51 -26.43 -6.95
C LEU A 63 -23.89 -26.52 -5.57
N ARG A 64 -23.96 -25.41 -4.82
CA ARG A 64 -23.73 -25.40 -3.36
C ARG A 64 -24.99 -24.93 -2.66
N PHE A 65 -25.49 -25.74 -1.74
CA PHE A 65 -26.65 -25.44 -0.90
C PHE A 65 -26.25 -24.63 0.33
N ARG A 66 -27.23 -24.00 0.98
CA ARG A 66 -27.04 -23.16 2.18
C ARG A 66 -26.47 -23.94 3.37
N ASN A 67 -26.87 -25.19 3.54
CA ASN A 67 -26.37 -26.09 4.58
C ASN A 67 -24.93 -26.61 4.32
N GLY A 68 -24.33 -26.28 3.16
CA GLY A 68 -23.00 -26.73 2.75
C GLY A 68 -22.97 -27.93 1.81
N ASP A 69 -24.12 -28.60 1.60
CA ASP A 69 -24.22 -29.72 0.67
C ASP A 69 -23.89 -29.30 -0.77
N LYS A 70 -23.45 -30.26 -1.57
CA LYS A 70 -23.04 -30.05 -2.96
C LYS A 70 -23.70 -31.06 -3.88
N LEU A 71 -24.05 -30.63 -5.09
CA LEU A 71 -24.57 -31.49 -6.15
C LEU A 71 -23.90 -31.10 -7.47
N SER A 72 -23.49 -32.09 -8.27
CA SER A 72 -22.79 -31.86 -9.53
C SER A 72 -23.29 -32.76 -10.66
N ALA A 73 -22.92 -32.42 -11.89
CA ALA A 73 -23.31 -33.18 -13.08
C ALA A 73 -22.73 -34.61 -13.12
N THR A 74 -21.51 -34.81 -12.59
CA THR A 74 -20.75 -36.07 -12.67
C THR A 74 -21.45 -37.32 -12.13
N SER A 75 -22.51 -37.16 -11.35
CA SER A 75 -23.29 -38.26 -10.77
C SER A 75 -24.66 -38.44 -11.43
N LEU A 76 -24.97 -37.72 -12.51
CA LEU A 76 -26.33 -37.62 -13.06
C LEU A 76 -26.34 -37.70 -14.59
N SER A 77 -27.18 -38.59 -15.11
CA SER A 77 -27.45 -38.66 -16.55
C SER A 77 -28.58 -37.72 -16.97
N PRO A 78 -28.35 -36.81 -17.93
CA PRO A 78 -29.38 -35.90 -18.39
C PRO A 78 -30.36 -36.57 -19.36
N GLN A 79 -31.62 -36.16 -19.29
CA GLN A 79 -32.53 -36.25 -20.44
C GLN A 79 -32.08 -35.21 -21.47
N THR A 80 -31.96 -35.62 -22.73
CA THR A 80 -31.34 -34.78 -23.77
C THR A 80 -32.27 -34.54 -24.94
N GLU A 81 -32.12 -33.36 -25.56
CA GLU A 81 -32.84 -33.01 -26.78
C GLU A 81 -31.98 -32.07 -27.64
N ILE A 82 -31.87 -32.36 -28.94
CA ILE A 82 -31.18 -31.50 -29.91
C ILE A 82 -32.24 -30.73 -30.71
N ARG A 83 -32.15 -29.39 -30.69
CA ARG A 83 -32.96 -28.49 -31.52
C ARG A 83 -32.06 -27.55 -32.32
N GLY A 84 -31.76 -27.93 -33.56
CA GLY A 84 -30.90 -27.15 -34.44
C GLY A 84 -29.49 -26.96 -33.87
N ASN A 85 -29.16 -25.72 -33.49
CA ASN A 85 -27.88 -25.35 -32.89
C ASN A 85 -27.86 -25.41 -31.35
N THR A 86 -28.95 -25.84 -30.72
CA THR A 86 -29.07 -25.93 -29.25
C THR A 86 -29.17 -27.37 -28.80
N LEU A 87 -28.37 -27.73 -27.79
CA LEU A 87 -28.48 -28.97 -27.05
C LEU A 87 -29.07 -28.68 -25.65
N TYR A 88 -30.16 -29.36 -25.32
CA TYR A 88 -30.81 -29.28 -24.01
C TYR A 88 -30.41 -30.49 -23.16
N LEU A 89 -30.00 -30.25 -21.92
CA LEU A 89 -29.60 -31.27 -20.95
C LEU A 89 -30.39 -31.04 -19.66
N ARG A 90 -31.30 -31.96 -19.30
CA ARG A 90 -32.16 -31.87 -18.12
C ARG A 90 -31.79 -32.95 -17.10
N TYR A 91 -31.32 -32.53 -15.93
CA TYR A 91 -30.86 -33.38 -14.83
C TYR A 91 -31.89 -33.35 -13.70
N SER A 92 -32.54 -34.49 -13.45
CA SER A 92 -33.52 -34.64 -12.37
C SER A 92 -32.88 -35.36 -11.19
N HIS A 93 -32.94 -34.75 -10.00
CA HIS A 93 -32.45 -35.33 -8.75
C HIS A 93 -33.42 -35.01 -7.60
N PRO A 94 -33.53 -35.84 -6.54
CA PRO A 94 -34.40 -35.53 -5.40
C PRO A 94 -34.12 -34.16 -4.76
N GLN A 95 -32.87 -33.69 -4.74
CA GLN A 95 -32.52 -32.39 -4.17
C GLN A 95 -32.78 -31.19 -5.10
N ALA A 96 -32.73 -31.37 -6.43
CA ALA A 96 -32.91 -30.28 -7.39
C ALA A 96 -33.15 -30.78 -8.82
N LEU A 97 -33.80 -29.94 -9.62
CA LEU A 97 -33.84 -30.02 -11.08
C LEU A 97 -32.86 -28.98 -11.67
N VAL A 98 -31.99 -29.40 -12.58
CA VAL A 98 -31.09 -28.51 -13.33
C VAL A 98 -31.30 -28.69 -14.81
N THR A 99 -31.50 -27.60 -15.55
CA THR A 99 -31.56 -27.62 -17.02
C THR A 99 -30.45 -26.76 -17.59
N VAL A 100 -29.66 -27.31 -18.51
CA VAL A 100 -28.60 -26.59 -19.22
C VAL A 100 -28.91 -26.56 -20.71
N GLN A 101 -28.79 -25.38 -21.32
CA GLN A 101 -28.85 -25.17 -22.75
C GLN A 101 -27.44 -24.83 -23.27
N VAL A 102 -26.99 -25.55 -24.29
CA VAL A 102 -25.71 -25.32 -24.97
C VAL A 102 -25.99 -24.88 -26.40
N ILE A 103 -25.81 -23.59 -26.66
CA ILE A 103 -26.16 -22.95 -27.92
C ILE A 103 -24.88 -22.70 -28.73
N ALA A 104 -24.70 -23.46 -29.80
CA ALA A 104 -23.55 -23.35 -30.68
C ALA A 104 -23.72 -22.21 -31.69
N GLN A 105 -22.72 -21.36 -31.81
CA GLN A 105 -22.66 -20.27 -32.79
C GLN A 105 -21.39 -20.41 -33.62
N ALA A 106 -21.28 -19.69 -34.74
CA ALA A 106 -20.16 -19.86 -35.66
C ALA A 106 -18.78 -19.58 -35.02
N GLU A 107 -18.71 -18.70 -34.01
CA GLU A 107 -17.47 -18.26 -33.34
C GLU A 107 -17.47 -18.39 -31.81
N TYR A 108 -18.57 -18.85 -31.20
CA TYR A 108 -18.70 -18.97 -29.75
C TYR A 108 -19.77 -19.98 -29.34
N ILE A 109 -19.78 -20.32 -28.05
CA ILE A 109 -20.78 -21.17 -27.42
C ILE A 109 -21.41 -20.39 -26.27
N ASP A 110 -22.74 -20.37 -26.20
CA ASP A 110 -23.48 -19.83 -25.06
C ASP A 110 -24.02 -20.97 -24.19
N TRP A 111 -23.83 -20.84 -22.88
CA TRP A 111 -24.31 -21.75 -21.86
C TRP A 111 -25.34 -21.02 -21.00
N MET A 112 -26.52 -21.60 -20.85
CA MET A 112 -27.58 -21.05 -19.99
C MET A 112 -28.10 -22.13 -19.08
N GLY A 113 -28.19 -21.83 -17.78
CA GLY A 113 -28.65 -22.77 -16.76
C GLY A 113 -29.92 -22.30 -16.07
N GLU A 114 -30.78 -23.23 -15.73
CA GLU A 114 -31.95 -23.03 -14.87
C GLU A 114 -31.88 -24.04 -13.71
N VAL A 115 -32.11 -23.56 -12.49
CA VAL A 115 -32.00 -24.34 -11.25
C VAL A 115 -33.32 -24.24 -10.50
N SER A 116 -33.86 -25.38 -10.11
CA SER A 116 -35.05 -25.48 -9.27
C SER A 116 -34.77 -26.45 -8.12
N PRO A 117 -34.33 -25.96 -6.93
CA PRO A 117 -34.08 -26.83 -5.80
C PRO A 117 -35.38 -27.32 -5.17
N HIS A 118 -35.37 -28.54 -4.65
CA HIS A 118 -36.53 -29.17 -4.02
C HIS A 118 -36.41 -29.22 -2.48
N THR A 119 -35.19 -29.35 -1.95
CA THR A 119 -34.98 -29.66 -0.51
C THR A 119 -34.33 -28.53 0.28
N GLU A 120 -33.42 -27.77 -0.32
CA GLU A 120 -32.64 -26.73 0.38
C GLU A 120 -32.33 -25.57 -0.57
N THR A 121 -32.10 -24.38 -0.01
CA THR A 121 -31.74 -23.17 -0.74
C THR A 121 -30.38 -23.30 -1.42
N VAL A 122 -30.31 -22.98 -2.71
CA VAL A 122 -29.04 -22.90 -3.46
C VAL A 122 -28.41 -21.53 -3.27
N LEU A 123 -27.11 -21.49 -2.95
CA LEU A 123 -26.31 -20.28 -2.82
C LEU A 123 -25.32 -20.06 -3.97
N ASP A 124 -24.74 -21.12 -4.52
CA ASP A 124 -23.86 -21.01 -5.68
C ASP A 124 -24.29 -21.93 -6.82
N PHE A 125 -24.16 -21.42 -8.06
CA PHE A 125 -24.29 -22.22 -9.27
C PHE A 125 -23.12 -21.95 -10.22
N ALA A 126 -22.35 -22.98 -10.53
CA ALA A 126 -21.24 -22.92 -11.48
C ALA A 126 -21.63 -23.57 -12.81
N LEU A 127 -21.45 -22.83 -13.91
CA LEU A 127 -21.72 -23.27 -15.28
C LEU A 127 -20.80 -22.52 -16.28
N PRO A 128 -20.00 -23.22 -17.09
CA PRO A 128 -19.53 -24.57 -16.78
C PRO A 128 -18.89 -24.58 -15.37
N ALA A 129 -18.92 -25.72 -14.70
CA ALA A 129 -18.19 -25.92 -13.45
C ALA A 129 -16.66 -25.90 -13.70
N ARG A 130 -15.87 -26.39 -12.73
CA ARG A 130 -14.40 -26.42 -12.82
C ARG A 130 -13.94 -26.89 -14.19
N CYS A 131 -13.16 -26.07 -14.87
CA CYS A 131 -12.53 -26.38 -16.14
C CYS A 131 -11.06 -26.75 -15.91
N ARG A 132 -10.57 -27.76 -16.63
CA ARG A 132 -9.20 -28.26 -16.59
C ARG A 132 -8.47 -27.98 -17.89
N PHE A 133 -7.16 -27.75 -17.78
CA PHE A 133 -6.28 -27.55 -18.92
C PHE A 133 -4.87 -28.10 -18.65
N ASP A 134 -4.19 -28.49 -19.72
CA ASP A 134 -2.78 -28.87 -19.68
C ASP A 134 -1.92 -27.62 -19.56
N HIS A 135 -1.36 -27.40 -18.37
CA HIS A 135 -0.53 -26.22 -18.12
C HIS A 135 0.78 -26.23 -18.92
N THR A 136 1.23 -27.37 -19.42
CA THR A 136 2.44 -27.44 -20.27
C THR A 136 2.22 -26.86 -21.66
N GLN A 137 0.97 -26.78 -22.12
CA GLN A 137 0.59 -26.11 -23.36
C GLN A 137 0.25 -24.63 -23.16
N LEU A 138 0.13 -24.17 -21.92
CA LEU A 138 -0.26 -22.81 -21.58
C LEU A 138 0.90 -21.84 -21.86
N VAL A 139 0.63 -20.81 -22.65
CA VAL A 139 1.50 -19.62 -22.72
C VAL A 139 1.22 -18.76 -21.50
N ARG A 140 -0.06 -18.39 -21.32
CA ARG A 140 -0.54 -17.68 -20.12
C ARG A 140 -2.06 -17.77 -19.96
N LEU A 141 -2.53 -17.63 -18.73
CA LEU A 141 -3.94 -17.43 -18.36
C LEU A 141 -4.11 -15.98 -17.90
N VAL A 142 -4.88 -15.20 -18.64
CA VAL A 142 -5.25 -13.82 -18.27
C VAL A 142 -6.44 -13.85 -17.32
N CYS A 143 -6.28 -13.22 -16.16
CA CYS A 143 -7.28 -13.17 -15.10
C CYS A 143 -7.55 -11.73 -14.63
N PRO A 144 -8.77 -11.43 -14.19
CA PRO A 144 -9.08 -10.24 -13.42
C PRO A 144 -8.40 -10.33 -12.06
N MET A 145 -8.15 -9.18 -11.46
CA MET A 145 -7.78 -9.08 -10.06
C MET A 145 -8.83 -8.22 -9.35
N ASP A 146 -8.83 -8.27 -8.03
CA ASP A 146 -9.56 -7.31 -7.20
C ASP A 146 -9.19 -5.87 -7.62
N GLY A 147 -10.21 -5.05 -7.87
CA GLY A 147 -10.10 -3.68 -8.35
C GLY A 147 -9.38 -2.72 -7.40
N ASN A 148 -9.16 -3.10 -6.15
CA ASN A 148 -8.28 -2.36 -5.24
C ASN A 148 -6.80 -2.78 -5.44
N GLN A 149 -6.58 -4.04 -5.80
CA GLN A 149 -5.27 -4.67 -5.75
C GLN A 149 -4.45 -4.49 -7.03
N SER A 150 -5.03 -4.73 -8.20
CA SER A 150 -4.29 -4.77 -9.46
C SER A 150 -5.18 -4.51 -10.68
N VAL A 151 -4.56 -4.08 -11.78
CA VAL A 151 -5.21 -3.85 -13.07
C VAL A 151 -5.55 -5.13 -13.83
N GLY A 152 -5.19 -6.28 -13.27
CA GLY A 152 -5.23 -7.60 -13.91
C GLY A 152 -3.84 -8.25 -13.93
N ALA A 153 -3.80 -9.56 -14.19
CA ALA A 153 -2.57 -10.32 -14.28
C ALA A 153 -2.68 -11.41 -15.34
N ALA A 154 -1.53 -11.84 -15.86
CA ALA A 154 -1.43 -13.07 -16.62
C ALA A 154 -0.48 -14.04 -15.92
N PHE A 155 -0.93 -15.28 -15.76
CA PHE A 155 -0.19 -16.34 -15.08
C PHE A 155 0.35 -17.34 -16.10
N THR A 156 1.64 -17.66 -16.01
CA THR A 156 2.32 -18.55 -16.98
C THR A 156 2.18 -20.02 -16.59
N ALA A 157 2.66 -20.94 -17.43
CA ALA A 157 2.68 -22.37 -17.15
C ALA A 157 3.27 -22.75 -15.77
N SER A 158 4.27 -22.01 -15.27
CA SER A 158 4.95 -22.32 -14.01
C SER A 158 4.11 -22.03 -12.77
N PHE A 159 3.11 -21.14 -12.87
CA PHE A 159 2.16 -20.88 -11.79
C PHE A 159 1.31 -22.12 -11.46
N PHE A 160 0.94 -22.87 -12.50
CA PHE A 160 0.07 -24.05 -12.39
C PHE A 160 0.82 -25.35 -12.14
N GLY A 161 2.15 -25.34 -12.25
CA GLY A 161 3.00 -26.50 -11.97
C GLY A 161 3.23 -26.71 -10.47
N GLN A 162 3.62 -27.94 -10.13
CA GLN A 162 4.03 -28.28 -8.76
C GLN A 162 5.30 -27.51 -8.37
N GLN A 163 5.28 -26.90 -7.19
CA GLN A 163 6.40 -26.20 -6.58
C GLN A 163 7.23 -27.17 -5.71
N PRO A 164 8.55 -26.99 -5.64
CA PRO A 164 9.41 -27.77 -4.75
C PRO A 164 8.98 -27.69 -3.28
N GLU A 165 9.15 -28.77 -2.49
CA GLU A 165 8.78 -28.79 -1.06
C GLU A 165 9.59 -27.80 -0.21
N ASP A 166 10.82 -27.51 -0.61
CA ASP A 166 11.71 -26.53 0.02
C ASP A 166 11.44 -25.09 -0.44
N ARG A 167 10.67 -24.92 -1.51
CA ARG A 167 10.20 -23.64 -2.02
C ARG A 167 8.71 -23.71 -2.42
N PRO A 168 7.82 -23.99 -1.46
CA PRO A 168 6.40 -24.21 -1.74
C PRO A 168 5.73 -22.90 -2.19
N SER A 169 4.53 -22.99 -2.75
CA SER A 169 3.74 -21.81 -3.13
C SER A 169 3.30 -20.99 -1.91
N ALA A 170 3.01 -21.68 -0.81
CA ALA A 170 2.61 -21.11 0.46
C ALA A 170 2.78 -22.16 1.58
N TRP A 171 2.42 -21.79 2.80
CA TRP A 171 2.32 -22.71 3.92
C TRP A 171 0.93 -22.65 4.53
N ARG A 172 0.38 -23.82 4.88
CA ARG A 172 -0.96 -23.94 5.45
C ARG A 172 -0.88 -24.57 6.84
N PRO A 173 -1.44 -23.93 7.89
CA PRO A 173 -1.59 -24.56 9.19
C PRO A 173 -2.70 -25.62 9.12
N ALA A 174 -2.40 -26.85 9.57
CA ALA A 174 -3.34 -27.95 9.73
C ALA A 174 -3.46 -28.30 11.22
N PRO A 175 -4.66 -28.34 11.82
CA PRO A 175 -4.81 -28.66 13.24
C PRO A 175 -4.20 -30.03 13.55
N ALA A 176 -3.29 -30.06 14.52
CA ALA A 176 -2.71 -31.27 15.10
C ALA A 176 -3.23 -31.52 16.53
N GLY A 177 -3.77 -30.48 17.17
CA GLY A 177 -4.32 -30.56 18.52
C GLY A 177 -3.23 -30.48 19.61
N PRO A 178 -3.60 -30.72 20.87
CA PRO A 178 -2.73 -30.47 22.02
C PRO A 178 -1.62 -31.51 22.22
N ASP A 179 -1.68 -32.64 21.51
CA ASP A 179 -0.87 -33.83 21.79
C ASP A 179 0.64 -33.57 21.67
N GLY A 180 1.06 -32.73 20.71
CA GLY A 180 2.47 -32.35 20.57
C GLY A 180 3.04 -31.69 21.83
N TYR A 181 2.26 -30.78 22.45
CA TYR A 181 2.62 -30.17 23.72
C TYR A 181 2.59 -31.20 24.85
N ILE A 182 1.52 -31.99 24.98
CA ILE A 182 1.37 -33.01 26.04
C ILE A 182 2.56 -33.98 26.00
N ARG A 183 2.95 -34.43 24.81
CA ARG A 183 4.06 -35.38 24.57
C ARG A 183 5.44 -34.81 24.95
N LEU A 184 5.62 -33.49 24.91
CA LEU A 184 6.88 -32.81 25.25
C LEU A 184 6.89 -32.15 26.63
N PHE A 185 5.74 -31.82 27.21
CA PHE A 185 5.59 -31.10 28.48
C PHE A 185 4.84 -31.87 29.58
N GLY A 186 4.27 -33.03 29.28
CA GLY A 186 3.71 -33.98 30.25
C GLY A 186 2.23 -33.80 30.58
N GLY A 187 1.57 -32.74 30.08
CA GLY A 187 0.15 -32.49 30.30
C GLY A 187 -0.36 -31.30 29.50
N ALA A 188 -1.66 -30.99 29.58
CA ALA A 188 -2.27 -29.89 28.83
C ALA A 188 -1.99 -28.51 29.46
N LEU A 189 -2.11 -27.45 28.64
CA LEU A 189 -2.10 -26.06 29.10
C LEU A 189 -3.38 -25.70 29.88
N VAL A 190 -3.29 -24.63 30.67
CA VAL A 190 -4.48 -23.95 31.19
C VAL A 190 -5.12 -23.16 30.06
N GLN A 191 -6.38 -23.45 29.75
CA GLN A 191 -7.15 -22.79 28.70
C GLN A 191 -8.02 -21.69 29.32
N ARG A 192 -7.74 -20.44 28.95
CA ARG A 192 -8.54 -19.26 29.32
C ARG A 192 -9.20 -18.66 28.05
N ALA A 193 -9.98 -17.59 28.18
CA ALA A 193 -10.64 -16.98 27.02
C ALA A 193 -9.63 -16.45 26.00
N ASP A 194 -10.00 -16.45 24.73
CA ASP A 194 -9.12 -16.02 23.63
C ASP A 194 -8.89 -14.51 23.64
N ASP A 195 -9.85 -13.76 24.19
CA ASP A 195 -9.90 -12.30 24.35
C ASP A 195 -9.53 -11.84 25.78
N ASP A 196 -8.84 -12.69 26.55
CA ASP A 196 -8.33 -12.36 27.88
C ASP A 196 -7.51 -11.05 27.86
N PRO A 197 -7.80 -10.08 28.74
CA PRO A 197 -7.08 -8.81 28.76
C PRO A 197 -5.62 -9.01 29.26
N PRO A 198 -4.67 -8.14 28.85
CA PRO A 198 -3.31 -8.18 29.39
C PRO A 198 -3.29 -7.98 30.91
N VAL A 199 -2.51 -8.79 31.63
CA VAL A 199 -2.28 -8.67 33.08
C VAL A 199 -0.83 -8.29 33.37
N GLU A 200 -0.58 -7.72 34.54
CA GLU A 200 0.80 -7.43 34.98
C GLU A 200 1.62 -8.72 35.10
N ILE A 201 2.89 -8.62 34.71
CA ILE A 201 3.87 -9.71 34.79
C ILE A 201 5.04 -9.31 35.70
N GLU A 202 5.65 -10.29 36.35
CA GLU A 202 6.72 -10.06 37.31
C GLU A 202 7.85 -11.10 37.19
N PRO A 203 9.11 -10.72 37.46
CA PRO A 203 10.23 -11.66 37.40
C PRO A 203 10.13 -12.69 38.54
N ALA A 204 10.23 -13.97 38.20
CA ALA A 204 10.25 -15.05 39.20
C ALA A 204 11.63 -15.18 39.87
N ALA A 205 11.71 -15.90 41.00
CA ALA A 205 12.95 -16.04 41.78
C ALA A 205 14.15 -16.59 40.98
N GLN A 206 13.91 -17.40 39.95
CA GLN A 206 14.97 -17.97 39.11
C GLN A 206 15.39 -17.04 37.96
N ALA A 207 14.67 -15.93 37.72
CA ALA A 207 14.88 -15.05 36.58
C ALA A 207 16.31 -14.51 36.48
N SER A 208 16.92 -14.12 37.60
CA SER A 208 18.29 -13.55 37.65
C SER A 208 19.39 -14.53 37.23
N ARG A 209 19.13 -15.83 37.26
CA ARG A 209 20.06 -16.86 36.78
C ARG A 209 20.08 -16.94 35.26
N TRP A 210 18.94 -16.69 34.62
CA TRP A 210 18.72 -16.93 33.20
C TRP A 210 18.56 -15.66 32.36
N LEU A 211 18.37 -14.50 32.99
CA LEU A 211 18.19 -13.22 32.32
C LEU A 211 19.20 -12.18 32.83
N PRO A 212 19.73 -11.30 31.97
CA PRO A 212 20.56 -10.19 32.41
C PRO A 212 19.72 -9.12 33.12
N GLU A 213 20.34 -8.35 34.02
CA GLU A 213 19.65 -7.35 34.86
C GLU A 213 18.81 -6.34 34.06
N ARG A 214 19.31 -5.94 32.87
CA ARG A 214 18.59 -5.06 31.94
C ARG A 214 17.23 -5.63 31.49
N VAL A 215 17.08 -6.95 31.37
CA VAL A 215 15.81 -7.59 30.99
C VAL A 215 14.90 -7.68 32.22
N LEU A 216 15.46 -7.98 33.40
CA LEU A 216 14.70 -8.02 34.66
C LEU A 216 14.02 -6.69 34.96
N ALA A 217 14.74 -5.58 34.79
CA ALA A 217 14.20 -4.23 34.98
C ALA A 217 13.02 -3.93 34.02
N GLY A 218 13.02 -4.52 32.82
CA GLY A 218 11.95 -4.35 31.84
C GLY A 218 10.73 -5.25 32.05
N ILE A 219 10.80 -6.25 32.94
CA ILE A 219 9.64 -7.10 33.28
C ILE A 219 8.75 -6.38 34.29
N SER A 220 9.32 -5.73 35.29
CA SER A 220 8.57 -5.03 36.34
C SER A 220 7.72 -3.89 35.75
N GLY A 221 6.38 -4.01 35.86
CA GLY A 221 5.41 -3.05 35.33
C GLY A 221 4.99 -3.30 33.87
N ALA A 222 5.49 -4.35 33.22
CA ALA A 222 5.01 -4.77 31.92
C ALA A 222 3.67 -5.52 32.03
N ARG A 223 2.90 -5.53 30.93
CA ARG A 223 1.64 -6.28 30.84
C ARG A 223 1.62 -7.22 29.65
N ALA A 224 1.13 -8.43 29.86
CA ALA A 224 1.03 -9.45 28.82
C ALA A 224 -0.28 -10.25 28.89
N ILE A 225 -0.69 -10.80 27.75
CA ILE A 225 -1.84 -11.71 27.67
C ILE A 225 -1.36 -13.09 28.09
N VAL A 226 -1.87 -13.60 29.22
CA VAL A 226 -1.46 -14.89 29.80
C VAL A 226 -2.65 -15.85 29.80
N ASN A 227 -3.08 -16.25 28.60
CA ASN A 227 -4.29 -17.05 28.39
C ASN A 227 -4.04 -18.52 28.00
N ARG A 228 -2.76 -18.91 27.85
CA ARG A 228 -2.33 -20.29 27.60
C ARG A 228 -1.17 -20.71 28.53
N PRO A 229 -1.14 -20.38 29.83
CA PRO A 229 0.02 -20.67 30.66
C PRO A 229 0.19 -22.18 30.85
N SER A 230 1.45 -22.60 30.97
CA SER A 230 1.77 -23.96 31.43
C SER A 230 1.37 -24.07 32.89
N ARG A 231 0.89 -25.25 33.29
CA ARG A 231 0.83 -25.57 34.72
C ARG A 231 2.24 -25.56 35.29
N ARG A 232 2.40 -25.07 36.52
CA ARG A 232 3.72 -24.86 37.12
C ARG A 232 4.50 -26.17 37.24
N GLU A 233 3.80 -27.27 37.53
CA GLU A 233 4.38 -28.62 37.63
C GLU A 233 4.91 -29.19 36.29
N HIS A 234 4.59 -28.57 35.16
CA HIS A 234 5.14 -28.94 33.85
C HIS A 234 6.45 -28.22 33.51
N LEU A 235 6.91 -27.29 34.36
CA LEU A 235 8.08 -26.45 34.15
C LEU A 235 9.11 -26.66 35.25
N ASP A 236 10.37 -26.83 34.87
CA ASP A 236 11.50 -26.91 35.79
C ASP A 236 12.07 -25.51 36.08
N VAL A 237 11.88 -24.58 35.14
CA VAL A 237 12.34 -23.19 35.22
C VAL A 237 11.18 -22.25 34.96
N VAL A 238 10.98 -21.30 35.87
CA VAL A 238 10.00 -20.20 35.72
C VAL A 238 10.76 -18.89 35.80
N LEU A 239 10.66 -18.06 34.77
CA LEU A 239 11.36 -16.78 34.69
C LEU A 239 10.41 -15.59 34.84
N VAL A 240 9.18 -15.70 34.35
CA VAL A 240 8.17 -14.64 34.44
C VAL A 240 6.83 -15.21 34.87
N ASP A 241 6.25 -14.60 35.88
CA ASP A 241 4.99 -14.98 36.52
C ASP A 241 3.89 -13.93 36.31
N SER A 242 2.65 -14.32 36.60
CA SER A 242 1.50 -13.42 36.57
C SER A 242 0.35 -13.97 37.43
N PRO A 243 -0.67 -13.15 37.76
CA PRO A 243 -1.89 -13.62 38.41
C PRO A 243 -2.64 -14.72 37.64
N ASN A 244 -2.47 -14.79 36.32
CA ASN A 244 -3.13 -15.77 35.47
C ASN A 244 -2.29 -17.04 35.24
N GLY A 245 -1.05 -17.10 35.74
CA GLY A 245 -0.12 -18.22 35.59
C GLY A 245 1.23 -17.81 35.00
N VAL A 246 2.07 -18.81 34.70
CA VAL A 246 3.43 -18.60 34.18
C VAL A 246 3.41 -18.03 32.76
N TYR A 247 4.03 -16.86 32.57
CA TYR A 247 4.15 -16.22 31.27
C TYR A 247 5.39 -16.66 30.48
N PHE A 248 6.53 -16.87 31.12
CA PHE A 248 7.73 -17.35 30.43
C PHE A 248 8.51 -18.32 31.31
N GLY A 249 8.78 -19.51 30.77
CA GLY A 249 9.46 -20.59 31.49
C GLY A 249 9.90 -21.72 30.56
N ALA A 250 10.52 -22.73 31.13
CA ALA A 250 11.01 -23.89 30.41
C ALA A 250 10.87 -25.20 31.15
N ARG A 251 10.78 -26.27 30.36
CA ARG A 251 10.95 -27.65 30.81
C ARG A 251 12.33 -28.15 30.42
N GLN A 252 13.03 -28.75 31.38
CA GLN A 252 14.28 -29.44 31.15
C GLN A 252 14.03 -30.84 30.59
N MET A 253 14.82 -31.25 29.60
CA MET A 253 14.76 -32.60 29.06
C MET A 253 16.17 -33.03 28.66
N GLY A 254 16.72 -34.03 29.35
CA GLY A 254 18.14 -34.36 29.23
C GLY A 254 19.01 -33.16 29.65
N ALA A 255 19.96 -32.78 28.81
CA ALA A 255 20.86 -31.65 29.07
C ALA A 255 20.30 -30.29 28.59
N GLY A 256 19.21 -30.25 27.82
CA GLY A 256 18.67 -29.05 27.19
C GLY A 256 17.32 -28.59 27.76
N TYR A 257 16.76 -27.54 27.17
CA TYR A 257 15.50 -26.92 27.62
C TYR A 257 14.54 -26.57 26.48
N LEU A 258 13.24 -26.79 26.74
CA LEU A 258 12.12 -26.30 25.93
C LEU A 258 11.56 -25.02 26.56
N TRP A 259 11.82 -23.86 25.95
CA TRP A 259 11.35 -22.54 26.39
C TRP A 259 10.05 -22.15 25.72
N ARG A 260 9.15 -21.47 26.44
CA ARG A 260 7.93 -20.95 25.83
C ARG A 260 7.32 -19.72 26.48
N VAL A 261 6.52 -18.99 25.68
CA VAL A 261 5.61 -17.92 26.10
C VAL A 261 4.21 -18.47 26.41
N GLY A 262 3.60 -18.00 27.50
CA GLY A 262 2.37 -18.47 28.14
C GLY A 262 1.05 -17.96 27.56
N GLY A 263 1.04 -17.36 26.37
CA GLY A 263 -0.19 -16.76 25.81
C GLY A 263 -0.01 -16.11 24.46
N ARG A 264 -1.07 -15.46 23.99
CA ARG A 264 -1.10 -14.65 22.77
C ARG A 264 -0.11 -13.49 22.86
N VAL A 265 0.63 -13.25 21.78
CA VAL A 265 1.55 -12.11 21.66
C VAL A 265 1.03 -11.17 20.60
N GLU A 266 0.58 -9.99 21.01
CA GLU A 266 0.17 -8.91 20.12
C GLU A 266 1.28 -7.89 19.91
N SER A 267 1.00 -6.86 19.09
CA SER A 267 1.93 -5.75 18.83
C SER A 267 2.50 -5.14 20.11
N ALA A 268 1.68 -4.97 21.15
CA ALA A 268 2.10 -4.41 22.44
C ALA A 268 3.08 -5.30 23.23
N GLN A 269 3.08 -6.62 23.00
CA GLN A 269 3.96 -7.57 23.71
C GLN A 269 5.22 -7.97 22.92
N LYS A 270 5.37 -7.51 21.67
CA LYS A 270 6.53 -7.89 20.84
C LYS A 270 7.88 -7.60 21.52
N GLY A 271 8.01 -6.41 22.10
CA GLY A 271 9.25 -5.95 22.71
C GLY A 271 9.69 -6.83 23.89
N ILE A 272 8.75 -7.19 24.77
CA ILE A 272 9.07 -8.02 25.95
C ILE A 272 9.44 -9.45 25.53
N VAL A 273 8.71 -10.07 24.59
CA VAL A 273 9.01 -11.44 24.13
C VAL A 273 10.38 -11.53 23.49
N ARG A 274 10.74 -10.58 22.61
CA ARG A 274 12.08 -10.49 22.01
C ARG A 274 13.17 -10.37 23.07
N SER A 275 12.93 -9.55 24.11
CA SER A 275 13.87 -9.32 25.21
C SER A 275 14.08 -10.57 26.08
N LEU A 276 13.01 -11.33 26.34
CA LEU A 276 13.08 -12.56 27.12
C LEU A 276 13.88 -13.65 26.39
N VAL A 277 13.56 -13.90 25.12
CA VAL A 277 14.25 -14.93 24.31
C VAL A 277 15.72 -14.58 24.12
N THR A 278 16.03 -13.36 23.68
CA THR A 278 17.43 -12.92 23.50
C THR A 278 18.20 -12.84 24.82
N GLY A 279 17.54 -12.49 25.92
CA GLY A 279 18.13 -12.46 27.25
C GLY A 279 18.59 -13.84 27.73
N VAL A 280 17.77 -14.88 27.50
CA VAL A 280 18.18 -16.27 27.79
C VAL A 280 19.38 -16.66 26.93
N LEU A 281 19.33 -16.39 25.62
CA LEU A 281 20.42 -16.72 24.70
C LEU A 281 21.74 -16.02 25.08
N GLU A 282 21.68 -14.76 25.53
CA GLU A 282 22.85 -14.02 26.04
C GLU A 282 23.46 -14.71 27.27
N LYS A 283 22.61 -15.13 28.22
CA LYS A 283 23.06 -15.76 29.48
C LYS A 283 23.61 -17.17 29.29
N LEU A 284 23.17 -17.89 28.26
CA LEU A 284 23.75 -19.19 27.90
C LEU A 284 25.24 -19.08 27.54
N GLY A 285 25.72 -17.91 27.09
CA GLY A 285 27.13 -17.48 27.18
C GLY A 285 28.21 -18.30 26.44
N VAL A 286 27.86 -19.41 25.80
CA VAL A 286 28.78 -20.33 25.10
C VAL A 286 28.90 -20.00 23.61
N GLN A 287 30.05 -20.33 23.01
CA GLN A 287 30.22 -20.25 21.56
C GLN A 287 29.30 -21.28 20.88
N GLY A 288 28.49 -20.85 19.90
CA GLY A 288 27.53 -21.75 19.26
C GLY A 288 26.70 -21.13 18.15
N ARG A 289 25.96 -21.96 17.42
CA ARG A 289 25.03 -21.53 16.36
C ARG A 289 23.61 -21.38 16.92
N ILE A 290 22.93 -20.31 16.54
CA ILE A 290 21.52 -20.07 16.82
C ILE A 290 20.75 -20.22 15.52
N GLY A 291 19.84 -21.20 15.47
CA GLY A 291 18.95 -21.43 14.35
C GLY A 291 17.69 -20.56 14.44
N LEU A 292 17.34 -19.85 13.37
CA LEU A 292 16.03 -19.24 13.18
C LEU A 292 15.32 -19.89 12.01
N ILE A 293 14.08 -20.32 12.19
CA ILE A 293 13.28 -20.86 11.09
C ILE A 293 12.77 -19.71 10.22
N VAL A 294 13.17 -19.65 8.95
CA VAL A 294 12.84 -18.61 7.97
C VAL A 294 12.38 -19.27 6.67
N LEU A 295 11.22 -19.92 6.71
CA LEU A 295 10.72 -20.70 5.59
C LEU A 295 10.38 -19.80 4.39
N THR A 296 10.77 -20.24 3.20
CA THR A 296 10.45 -19.51 1.95
C THR A 296 8.94 -19.49 1.74
N ASN A 297 8.38 -18.32 1.38
CA ASN A 297 6.93 -18.10 1.15
C ASN A 297 6.02 -18.39 2.37
N ALA A 298 6.57 -18.45 3.58
CA ALA A 298 5.77 -18.58 4.79
C ALA A 298 5.19 -17.24 5.25
N PRO A 299 4.15 -17.27 6.11
CA PRO A 299 3.60 -16.07 6.73
C PRO A 299 4.68 -15.21 7.40
N ARG A 300 4.52 -13.88 7.38
CA ARG A 300 5.48 -12.93 7.97
C ARG A 300 5.63 -13.09 9.49
N SER A 301 4.64 -13.70 10.16
CA SER A 301 4.62 -14.00 11.59
C SER A 301 3.78 -15.25 11.87
N GLY A 302 3.85 -15.75 13.10
CA GLY A 302 3.19 -16.99 13.54
C GLY A 302 1.75 -16.87 14.00
N GLY A 303 1.12 -18.03 14.22
CA GLY A 303 -0.16 -18.12 14.92
C GLY A 303 0.01 -17.65 16.36
N TRP A 304 -0.82 -16.66 16.77
CA TRP A 304 -0.77 -16.05 18.10
C TRP A 304 0.58 -15.41 18.46
N ALA A 305 1.41 -15.12 17.44
CA ALA A 305 2.71 -14.50 17.58
C ALA A 305 2.85 -13.32 16.61
N ALA A 306 2.69 -12.09 17.11
CA ALA A 306 2.79 -10.88 16.29
C ALA A 306 4.23 -10.51 15.90
N VAL A 307 5.25 -11.06 16.58
CA VAL A 307 6.65 -10.80 16.25
C VAL A 307 6.94 -11.41 14.87
N THR A 308 7.29 -10.54 13.93
CA THR A 308 7.58 -10.94 12.55
C THR A 308 8.94 -11.63 12.46
N ILE A 309 9.12 -12.43 11.40
CA ILE A 309 10.40 -13.10 11.13
C ILE A 309 11.51 -12.07 10.94
N SER A 310 11.24 -10.94 10.29
CA SER A 310 12.20 -9.84 10.15
C SER A 310 12.62 -9.23 11.48
N GLU A 311 11.67 -9.04 12.42
CA GLU A 311 11.98 -8.57 13.78
C GLU A 311 12.82 -9.60 14.56
N TRP A 312 12.61 -10.90 14.36
CA TRP A 312 13.47 -11.95 14.92
C TRP A 312 14.86 -11.97 14.31
N GLN A 313 14.97 -11.88 12.98
CA GLN A 313 16.26 -11.80 12.28
C GLN A 313 17.06 -10.60 12.79
N GLU A 314 16.42 -9.44 12.90
CA GLU A 314 17.04 -8.24 13.44
C GLU A 314 17.57 -8.51 14.85
N SER A 315 16.72 -8.94 15.79
CA SER A 315 17.09 -9.20 17.19
C SER A 315 18.26 -10.19 17.34
N LEU A 316 18.28 -11.25 16.54
CA LEU A 316 19.34 -12.25 16.60
C LEU A 316 20.64 -11.77 15.94
N GLN A 317 20.56 -10.93 14.90
CA GLN A 317 21.73 -10.26 14.33
C GLN A 317 22.35 -9.27 15.33
N GLU A 318 21.55 -8.55 16.12
CA GLU A 318 22.10 -7.69 17.18
C GLU A 318 22.81 -8.51 18.26
N LEU A 319 22.25 -9.67 18.62
CA LEU A 319 22.84 -10.58 19.59
C LEU A 319 24.16 -11.18 19.07
N GLU A 320 24.22 -11.58 17.80
CA GLU A 320 25.46 -12.02 17.15
C GLU A 320 26.54 -10.93 17.23
N ALA A 321 26.18 -9.70 16.85
CA ALA A 321 27.09 -8.56 16.90
C ALA A 321 27.57 -8.25 18.34
N SER A 322 26.66 -8.21 19.32
CA SER A 322 26.99 -7.88 20.72
C SER A 322 27.80 -8.99 21.40
N SER A 323 27.65 -10.24 20.96
CA SER A 323 28.45 -11.37 21.46
C SER A 323 29.88 -11.39 20.92
N GLY A 324 30.22 -10.52 19.95
CA GLY A 324 31.50 -10.55 19.23
C GLY A 324 31.62 -11.74 18.28
N GLY A 325 30.49 -12.24 17.75
CA GLY A 325 30.44 -13.41 16.87
C GLY A 325 30.61 -14.76 17.57
N ARG A 326 30.56 -14.79 18.92
CA ARG A 326 30.52 -16.04 19.72
C ARG A 326 29.23 -16.82 19.46
N LEU A 327 28.11 -16.10 19.36
CA LEU A 327 26.83 -16.62 18.90
C LEU A 327 26.68 -16.25 17.43
N ARG A 328 26.39 -17.24 16.57
CA ARG A 328 26.22 -17.02 15.13
C ARG A 328 24.82 -17.36 14.70
N LEU A 329 24.14 -16.42 14.02
CA LEU A 329 22.82 -16.67 13.45
C LEU A 329 22.93 -17.55 12.20
N GLN A 330 22.13 -18.59 12.13
CA GLN A 330 21.89 -19.38 10.94
C GLN A 330 20.38 -19.44 10.69
N GLN A 331 19.99 -19.28 9.43
CA GLN A 331 18.59 -19.36 9.03
C GLN A 331 18.31 -20.70 8.37
N PHE A 332 17.14 -21.26 8.65
CA PHE A 332 16.64 -22.48 7.99
C PHE A 332 15.52 -22.11 7.04
N HIS A 333 15.72 -22.36 5.75
CA HIS A 333 14.78 -21.97 4.70
C HIS A 333 13.82 -23.08 4.28
N SER A 334 14.01 -24.29 4.82
CA SER A 334 13.18 -25.45 4.54
C SER A 334 13.08 -26.40 5.75
N VAL A 335 12.02 -27.23 5.77
CA VAL A 335 11.87 -28.27 6.81
C VAL A 335 13.00 -29.31 6.78
N PRO A 336 13.45 -29.82 5.62
CA PRO A 336 14.60 -30.73 5.58
C PRO A 336 15.89 -30.14 6.17
N GLU A 337 16.14 -28.85 5.95
CA GLU A 337 17.28 -28.15 6.55
C GLU A 337 17.17 -28.09 8.08
N LEU A 338 15.98 -27.73 8.59
CA LEU A 338 15.70 -27.75 10.03
C LEU A 338 15.92 -29.15 10.64
N LEU A 339 15.35 -30.20 10.05
CA LEU A 339 15.47 -31.56 10.59
C LEU A 339 16.91 -32.06 10.59
N ARG A 340 17.72 -31.67 9.60
CA ARG A 340 19.16 -31.96 9.58
C ARG A 340 19.89 -31.22 10.70
N ALA A 341 19.62 -29.93 10.86
CA ALA A 341 20.23 -29.10 11.90
C ALA A 341 19.95 -29.61 13.31
N LEU A 342 18.72 -30.09 13.57
CA LEU A 342 18.33 -30.67 14.86
C LEU A 342 19.08 -31.98 15.20
N ARG A 343 19.71 -32.63 14.22
CA ARG A 343 20.49 -33.87 14.39
C ARG A 343 22.01 -33.66 14.34
N GLU A 344 22.47 -32.51 13.87
CA GLU A 344 23.91 -32.20 13.68
C GLU A 344 24.65 -32.03 15.02
N GLY A 345 23.94 -31.62 16.09
CA GLY A 345 24.52 -31.37 17.41
C GLY A 345 25.34 -30.08 17.52
N SER A 346 25.39 -29.25 16.46
CA SER A 346 26.19 -28.01 16.40
C SER A 346 25.43 -26.74 16.83
N TYR A 347 24.14 -26.85 17.11
CA TYR A 347 23.28 -25.71 17.43
C TYR A 347 23.06 -25.62 18.93
N LEU A 348 23.30 -24.44 19.48
CA LEU A 348 22.98 -24.13 20.88
C LEU A 348 21.47 -23.99 21.05
N ALA A 349 20.84 -23.29 20.12
CA ALA A 349 19.42 -22.98 20.20
C ALA A 349 18.74 -22.94 18.83
N VAL A 350 17.44 -23.21 18.82
CA VAL A 350 16.57 -23.01 17.66
C VAL A 350 15.30 -22.26 18.09
N ILE A 351 14.94 -21.22 17.35
CA ILE A 351 13.74 -20.41 17.58
C ILE A 351 12.70 -20.76 16.53
N ASN A 352 11.51 -21.17 16.98
CA ASN A 352 10.32 -21.24 16.15
C ASN A 352 9.58 -19.90 16.20
N PRO A 353 9.66 -19.05 15.16
CA PRO A 353 8.97 -17.76 15.16
C PRO A 353 7.48 -17.89 14.87
N TYR A 354 6.99 -19.09 14.52
CA TYR A 354 5.62 -19.31 14.05
C TYR A 354 4.60 -19.58 15.16
N GLY A 355 4.99 -19.44 16.43
CA GLY A 355 4.10 -19.56 17.58
C GLY A 355 3.46 -20.94 17.66
N GLU A 356 2.14 -21.03 17.59
CA GLU A 356 1.42 -22.31 17.67
C GLU A 356 1.69 -23.27 16.50
N TRP A 357 2.32 -22.78 15.43
CA TRP A 357 2.54 -23.54 14.20
C TRP A 357 3.93 -24.18 14.19
N LEU A 358 4.00 -25.49 13.96
CA LEU A 358 5.25 -26.22 13.83
C LEU A 358 5.48 -26.66 12.38
N PRO A 359 6.58 -26.23 11.73
CA PRO A 359 6.97 -26.73 10.42
C PRO A 359 7.09 -28.25 10.38
N ALA A 360 6.34 -28.89 9.49
CA ALA A 360 6.24 -30.34 9.42
C ALA A 360 6.47 -30.85 7.99
N PRO A 361 7.22 -31.96 7.81
CA PRO A 361 7.36 -32.57 6.50
C PRO A 361 6.04 -33.23 6.05
N PRO A 362 5.77 -33.29 4.73
CA PRO A 362 4.58 -34.00 4.22
C PRO A 362 4.52 -35.46 4.66
N ARG A 363 5.68 -36.15 4.70
CA ARG A 363 5.83 -37.51 5.21
C ARG A 363 6.31 -37.49 6.65
N GLY A 364 5.63 -38.22 7.54
CA GLY A 364 5.93 -38.26 8.97
C GLY A 364 5.27 -37.15 9.81
N GLY A 365 4.81 -36.07 9.16
CA GLY A 365 3.97 -35.04 9.78
C GLY A 365 4.63 -34.37 10.98
N ILE A 366 3.79 -33.88 11.90
CA ILE A 366 4.25 -33.16 13.09
C ILE A 366 5.12 -34.03 14.00
N GLU A 367 4.84 -35.34 14.05
CA GLU A 367 5.55 -36.30 14.90
C GLU A 367 7.03 -36.41 14.55
N ALA A 368 7.36 -36.44 13.25
CA ALA A 368 8.77 -36.49 12.82
C ALA A 368 9.56 -35.26 13.27
N THR A 369 8.93 -34.08 13.26
CA THR A 369 9.55 -32.85 13.78
C THR A 369 9.65 -32.89 15.30
N LEU A 370 8.59 -33.30 16.01
CA LEU A 370 8.58 -33.41 17.47
C LEU A 370 9.65 -34.39 17.99
N GLU A 371 9.86 -35.52 17.32
CA GLU A 371 10.92 -36.47 17.66
C GLU A 371 12.31 -35.87 17.46
N SER A 372 12.50 -35.09 16.40
CA SER A 372 13.76 -34.39 16.15
C SER A 372 14.01 -33.27 17.16
N ILE A 373 12.98 -32.53 17.58
CA ILE A 373 13.05 -31.55 18.68
C ILE A 373 13.40 -32.26 19.99
N ARG A 374 12.72 -33.37 20.30
CA ARG A 374 13.00 -34.15 21.50
C ARG A 374 14.45 -34.58 21.55
N TYR A 375 14.95 -35.14 20.46
CA TYR A 375 16.35 -35.56 20.33
C TYR A 375 17.30 -34.37 20.53
N PHE A 376 17.06 -33.25 19.83
CA PHE A 376 17.86 -32.04 19.93
C PHE A 376 17.98 -31.54 21.38
N VAL A 377 16.86 -31.44 22.08
CA VAL A 377 16.82 -30.94 23.46
C VAL A 377 17.46 -31.93 24.44
N GLN A 378 17.19 -33.24 24.30
CA GLN A 378 17.83 -34.27 25.13
C GLN A 378 19.36 -34.21 25.08
N ASN A 379 19.91 -33.84 23.92
CA ASN A 379 21.35 -33.71 23.68
C ASN A 379 21.91 -32.30 23.99
N GLY A 380 21.19 -31.46 24.75
CA GLY A 380 21.70 -30.17 25.23
C GLY A 380 21.22 -28.94 24.47
N GLY A 381 20.41 -29.10 23.42
CA GLY A 381 19.85 -28.00 22.65
C GLY A 381 18.76 -27.22 23.39
N HIS A 382 18.62 -25.93 23.07
CA HIS A 382 17.53 -25.08 23.56
C HIS A 382 16.52 -24.75 22.46
N TRP A 383 15.26 -25.10 22.65
CA TRP A 383 14.20 -24.83 21.67
C TRP A 383 13.24 -23.77 22.20
N PHE A 384 12.87 -22.77 21.39
CA PHE A 384 12.02 -21.65 21.80
C PHE A 384 10.71 -21.60 21.02
N GLU A 385 9.60 -21.53 21.75
CA GLU A 385 8.25 -21.31 21.26
C GLU A 385 7.72 -19.93 21.69
N VAL A 386 7.34 -19.09 20.72
CA VAL A 386 7.24 -17.64 20.94
C VAL A 386 5.81 -17.10 21.11
N GLY A 387 4.79 -17.95 21.16
CA GLY A 387 3.41 -17.52 21.40
C GLY A 387 2.39 -18.66 21.36
N GLY A 388 1.25 -18.44 22.01
CA GLY A 388 0.08 -19.32 21.99
C GLY A 388 0.27 -20.70 22.66
N TYR A 389 -0.46 -21.68 22.16
CA TYR A 389 -0.40 -23.12 22.40
C TYR A 389 0.60 -23.79 21.44
N PRO A 390 1.84 -24.08 21.86
CA PRO A 390 2.86 -24.62 20.95
C PRO A 390 2.46 -25.97 20.35
N PHE A 391 2.83 -26.17 19.08
CA PHE A 391 2.61 -27.41 18.33
C PHE A 391 1.14 -27.77 18.07
N PHE A 392 0.22 -26.82 18.25
CA PHE A 392 -1.21 -27.08 18.02
C PHE A 392 -1.55 -27.25 16.53
N TYR A 393 -0.74 -26.67 15.64
CA TYR A 393 -0.87 -26.83 14.20
C TYR A 393 0.42 -27.33 13.55
N ALA A 394 0.28 -28.24 12.60
CA ALA A 394 1.33 -28.56 11.64
C ALA A 394 1.34 -27.52 10.52
N LEU A 395 2.46 -26.85 10.30
CA LEU A 395 2.65 -25.92 9.18
C LEU A 395 3.17 -26.72 7.98
N GLN A 396 2.28 -27.01 7.04
CA GLN A 396 2.54 -27.89 5.89
C GLN A 396 2.81 -27.08 4.62
N PRO A 397 3.74 -27.51 3.75
CA PRO A 397 3.98 -26.86 2.47
C PRO A 397 2.78 -27.05 1.54
N VAL A 398 2.35 -25.97 0.89
CA VAL A 398 1.39 -26.01 -0.23
C VAL A 398 2.21 -25.99 -1.51
N GLN A 399 2.06 -27.00 -2.38
CA GLN A 399 2.91 -27.13 -3.57
C GLN A 399 2.31 -26.52 -4.83
N TYR A 400 1.15 -25.89 -4.78
CA TYR A 400 0.52 -25.30 -5.95
C TYR A 400 0.01 -23.90 -5.65
N PHE A 401 0.23 -22.97 -6.56
CA PHE A 401 -0.37 -21.65 -6.44
C PHE A 401 -1.87 -21.72 -6.77
N SER A 402 -2.66 -20.95 -6.06
CA SER A 402 -4.08 -20.76 -6.33
C SER A 402 -4.51 -19.35 -5.94
N ILE A 403 -5.41 -18.76 -6.70
CA ILE A 403 -6.02 -17.48 -6.42
C ILE A 403 -7.54 -17.63 -6.53
N ARG A 404 -8.25 -16.93 -5.65
CA ARG A 404 -9.71 -16.74 -5.72
C ARG A 404 -10.03 -15.26 -5.55
N VAL A 405 -10.94 -14.77 -6.37
CA VAL A 405 -11.48 -13.41 -6.31
C VAL A 405 -13.00 -13.46 -6.30
N ILE A 406 -13.63 -12.59 -5.51
CA ILE A 406 -15.08 -12.36 -5.56
C ILE A 406 -15.38 -11.31 -6.63
N TYR A 407 -16.53 -11.40 -7.28
CA TYR A 407 -16.93 -10.49 -8.35
C TYR A 407 -18.34 -9.94 -8.08
N PRO A 408 -18.49 -8.61 -7.84
CA PRO A 408 -17.42 -7.64 -7.52
C PRO A 408 -16.68 -7.96 -6.20
N PRO A 409 -15.48 -7.40 -5.94
CA PRO A 409 -14.85 -6.28 -6.65
C PRO A 409 -13.72 -6.67 -7.60
N ALA A 410 -13.62 -7.94 -8.02
CA ALA A 410 -12.81 -8.26 -9.20
C ALA A 410 -13.21 -7.37 -10.39
N PHE A 411 -12.24 -6.93 -11.20
CA PHE A 411 -12.54 -5.92 -12.22
C PHE A 411 -13.56 -6.40 -13.25
N ALA A 412 -13.57 -7.70 -13.60
CA ALA A 412 -14.51 -8.28 -14.55
C ALA A 412 -14.72 -9.78 -14.28
N ASP A 413 -15.83 -10.34 -14.77
CA ASP A 413 -16.08 -11.79 -14.81
C ASP A 413 -15.57 -12.36 -16.15
N PHE A 414 -14.25 -12.56 -16.22
CA PHE A 414 -13.54 -12.89 -17.44
C PHE A 414 -12.35 -13.83 -17.17
N LEU A 415 -12.14 -14.83 -18.03
CA LEU A 415 -10.93 -15.66 -18.04
C LEU A 415 -10.49 -15.86 -19.49
N HIS A 416 -9.18 -15.87 -19.75
CA HIS A 416 -8.68 -16.13 -21.10
C HIS A 416 -7.39 -16.96 -21.13
N TRP A 417 -7.47 -18.11 -21.78
CA TRP A 417 -6.36 -19.02 -22.01
C TRP A 417 -5.71 -18.72 -23.35
N GLU A 418 -4.41 -18.44 -23.31
CA GLU A 418 -3.53 -18.46 -24.48
C GLU A 418 -2.68 -19.72 -24.40
N THR A 419 -2.84 -20.62 -25.38
CA THR A 419 -2.11 -21.91 -25.42
C THR A 419 -1.44 -22.11 -26.78
N GLN A 420 -0.50 -23.04 -26.84
CA GLN A 420 0.08 -23.50 -28.11
C GLN A 420 -0.97 -24.12 -29.06
N ALA A 421 -2.08 -24.62 -28.51
CA ALA A 421 -3.19 -25.23 -29.24
C ALA A 421 -4.25 -24.21 -29.71
N GLY A 422 -4.12 -22.93 -29.32
CA GLY A 422 -5.07 -21.87 -29.63
C GLY A 422 -5.57 -21.12 -28.38
N ASN A 423 -6.53 -20.22 -28.59
CA ASN A 423 -7.02 -19.32 -27.55
C ASN A 423 -8.49 -19.56 -27.22
N VAL A 424 -8.86 -19.42 -25.95
CA VAL A 424 -10.26 -19.46 -25.48
C VAL A 424 -10.48 -18.38 -24.44
N SER A 425 -11.61 -17.68 -24.49
CA SER A 425 -12.10 -16.85 -23.37
C SER A 425 -13.43 -17.35 -22.85
N LEU A 426 -13.65 -17.24 -21.54
CA LEU A 426 -14.89 -17.55 -20.85
C LEU A 426 -15.33 -16.34 -20.03
N TYR A 427 -16.58 -15.92 -20.18
CA TYR A 427 -17.11 -14.77 -19.43
C TYR A 427 -18.63 -14.77 -19.36
N ARG A 428 -19.21 -13.98 -18.46
CA ARG A 428 -20.66 -13.77 -18.35
C ARG A 428 -21.19 -12.76 -19.36
N VAL A 429 -22.44 -12.96 -19.80
CA VAL A 429 -23.24 -11.99 -20.55
C VAL A 429 -24.47 -11.61 -19.73
N GLN A 430 -24.44 -10.41 -19.14
CA GLN A 430 -25.53 -9.81 -18.38
C GLN A 430 -25.54 -8.28 -18.61
N PRO A 431 -26.06 -7.80 -19.76
CA PRO A 431 -26.20 -6.37 -19.98
C PRO A 431 -27.23 -5.77 -19.01
N ARG A 432 -26.87 -4.66 -18.35
CA ARG A 432 -27.76 -3.92 -17.46
C ARG A 432 -28.56 -2.87 -18.24
N ASN A 433 -29.71 -3.28 -18.78
CA ASN A 433 -30.56 -2.46 -19.66
C ASN A 433 -31.84 -1.93 -18.99
N TRP A 434 -31.92 -1.99 -17.66
CA TRP A 434 -33.07 -1.54 -16.87
C TRP A 434 -32.76 -0.22 -16.13
N GLN A 435 -33.82 0.44 -15.66
CA GLN A 435 -33.70 1.68 -14.91
C GLN A 435 -33.20 1.44 -13.47
N PRO A 436 -32.55 2.42 -12.82
CA PRO A 436 -32.24 2.36 -11.40
C PRO A 436 -33.46 1.96 -10.56
N TRP A 437 -33.24 1.08 -9.57
CA TRP A 437 -34.25 0.63 -8.60
C TRP A 437 -35.36 -0.26 -9.17
N ASP A 438 -35.15 -0.85 -10.35
CA ASP A 438 -35.99 -1.95 -10.87
C ASP A 438 -35.84 -3.18 -9.97
N ARG A 439 -36.96 -3.64 -9.39
CA ARG A 439 -36.98 -4.77 -8.44
C ARG A 439 -37.05 -6.13 -9.13
N GLU A 440 -37.41 -6.18 -10.41
CA GLU A 440 -37.59 -7.42 -11.17
C GLU A 440 -36.28 -7.89 -11.82
N HIS A 441 -35.38 -6.94 -12.10
CA HIS A 441 -34.11 -7.21 -12.77
C HIS A 441 -32.94 -6.93 -11.83
N LEU A 442 -32.16 -7.97 -11.53
CA LEU A 442 -31.05 -7.88 -10.59
C LEU A 442 -29.73 -8.28 -11.26
N PHE A 443 -28.68 -7.51 -11.00
CA PHE A 443 -27.30 -7.95 -11.24
C PHE A 443 -26.98 -9.20 -10.42
N ILE A 444 -26.40 -10.23 -11.05
CA ILE A 444 -26.06 -11.49 -10.38
C ILE A 444 -24.56 -11.52 -10.10
N PRO A 445 -24.11 -11.45 -8.84
CA PRO A 445 -22.70 -11.48 -8.50
C PRO A 445 -22.10 -12.90 -8.62
N GLY A 446 -20.83 -13.06 -8.29
CA GLY A 446 -20.15 -14.35 -8.37
C GLY A 446 -18.74 -14.36 -7.79
N TRP A 447 -17.97 -15.35 -8.21
CA TRP A 447 -16.56 -15.46 -7.89
C TRP A 447 -15.83 -16.27 -8.97
N LEU A 448 -14.51 -16.04 -9.06
CA LEU A 448 -13.60 -16.76 -9.95
C LEU A 448 -12.45 -17.34 -9.13
N ALA A 449 -11.94 -18.50 -9.55
CA ALA A 449 -10.74 -19.08 -8.98
C ALA A 449 -9.88 -19.75 -10.06
N TRP A 450 -8.58 -19.82 -9.86
CA TRP A 450 -7.66 -20.55 -10.74
C TRP A 450 -6.43 -21.00 -9.96
N GLY A 451 -5.85 -22.11 -10.36
CA GLY A 451 -4.70 -22.70 -9.67
C GLY A 451 -4.21 -23.98 -10.31
N GLY A 452 -3.10 -24.49 -9.80
CA GLY A 452 -2.60 -25.83 -10.11
C GLY A 452 -3.02 -26.85 -9.05
N ASP A 453 -3.03 -28.12 -9.42
CA ASP A 453 -2.96 -29.27 -8.51
C ASP A 453 -2.39 -30.49 -9.27
N GLU A 454 -2.45 -31.68 -8.66
CA GLU A 454 -1.97 -32.94 -9.24
C GLU A 454 -2.63 -33.31 -10.58
N ASN A 455 -3.80 -32.74 -10.88
CA ASN A 455 -4.54 -32.96 -12.13
C ASN A 455 -4.25 -31.88 -13.19
N GLY A 456 -3.27 -31.00 -12.95
CA GLY A 456 -2.88 -29.91 -13.83
C GLY A 456 -3.56 -28.58 -13.49
N GLY A 457 -3.67 -27.68 -14.47
CA GLY A 457 -4.27 -26.37 -14.25
C GLY A 457 -5.80 -26.45 -14.18
N TYR A 458 -6.40 -25.63 -13.31
CA TYR A 458 -7.85 -25.44 -13.24
C TYR A 458 -8.25 -23.96 -13.23
N ALA A 459 -9.48 -23.71 -13.68
CA ALA A 459 -10.20 -22.48 -13.36
C ALA A 459 -11.67 -22.76 -13.05
N GLU A 460 -12.26 -21.91 -12.23
CA GLU A 460 -13.63 -21.97 -11.76
C GLU A 460 -14.30 -20.60 -11.86
N ARG A 461 -15.60 -20.63 -12.11
CA ARG A 461 -16.47 -19.46 -12.12
C ARG A 461 -17.84 -19.88 -11.60
N ALA A 462 -18.38 -19.18 -10.61
CA ALA A 462 -19.73 -19.43 -10.13
C ALA A 462 -20.52 -18.13 -9.92
N PHE A 463 -21.84 -18.24 -10.09
CA PHE A 463 -22.79 -17.22 -9.69
C PHE A 463 -23.09 -17.35 -8.19
N GLY A 464 -23.15 -16.21 -7.49
CA GLY A 464 -23.77 -16.10 -6.18
C GLY A 464 -25.26 -15.84 -6.35
N THR A 465 -26.10 -16.68 -5.77
CA THR A 465 -27.56 -16.65 -5.92
C THR A 465 -28.25 -17.00 -4.60
N TYR A 466 -29.58 -16.94 -4.56
CA TYR A 466 -30.39 -17.36 -3.44
C TYR A 466 -31.69 -17.93 -4.01
N VAL A 467 -31.74 -19.24 -4.18
CA VAL A 467 -32.88 -19.94 -4.79
C VAL A 467 -33.52 -20.84 -3.74
N PRO A 468 -34.62 -20.42 -3.10
CA PRO A 468 -35.32 -21.24 -2.11
C PRO A 468 -35.84 -22.54 -2.69
N ALA A 469 -35.98 -23.56 -1.84
CA ALA A 469 -36.67 -24.80 -2.20
C ALA A 469 -38.08 -24.52 -2.74
N GLY A 470 -38.45 -25.17 -3.85
CA GLY A 470 -39.73 -24.99 -4.53
C GLY A 470 -39.79 -23.81 -5.50
N SER A 471 -38.71 -23.04 -5.66
CA SER A 471 -38.61 -21.95 -6.64
C SER A 471 -37.74 -22.33 -7.83
N SER A 472 -37.77 -21.52 -8.90
CA SER A 472 -36.90 -21.67 -10.07
C SER A 472 -36.15 -20.38 -10.34
N TRP A 473 -34.88 -20.49 -10.74
CA TRP A 473 -34.05 -19.36 -11.09
C TRP A 473 -33.24 -19.66 -12.34
N ARG A 474 -33.12 -18.64 -13.21
CA ARG A 474 -32.34 -18.72 -14.44
C ARG A 474 -31.07 -17.89 -14.30
N ALA A 475 -29.93 -18.53 -14.56
CA ALA A 475 -28.64 -17.88 -14.54
C ALA A 475 -28.42 -17.00 -15.79
N PRO A 476 -27.63 -15.92 -15.68
CA PRO A 476 -27.10 -15.23 -16.85
C PRO A 476 -26.35 -16.17 -17.79
N VAL A 477 -26.27 -15.80 -19.06
CA VAL A 477 -25.54 -16.59 -20.07
C VAL A 477 -24.04 -16.55 -19.77
N VAL A 478 -23.37 -17.68 -19.94
CA VAL A 478 -21.91 -17.77 -19.96
C VAL A 478 -21.47 -18.03 -21.38
N ARG A 479 -20.57 -17.21 -21.90
CA ARG A 479 -20.09 -17.27 -23.28
C ARG A 479 -18.66 -17.76 -23.33
N VAL A 480 -18.39 -18.67 -24.26
CA VAL A 480 -17.05 -19.16 -24.59
C VAL A 480 -16.70 -18.77 -26.02
N HIS A 481 -15.71 -17.91 -26.20
CA HIS A 481 -15.16 -17.56 -27.53
C HIS A 481 -13.88 -18.35 -27.80
N VAL A 482 -13.69 -18.76 -29.05
CA VAL A 482 -12.51 -19.52 -29.49
C VAL A 482 -11.76 -18.75 -30.58
N GLY A 483 -10.43 -18.78 -30.54
CA GLY A 483 -9.57 -18.21 -31.59
C GLY A 483 -9.44 -16.68 -31.56
N LYS A 484 -9.90 -16.00 -30.51
CA LYS A 484 -9.71 -14.55 -30.30
C LYS A 484 -8.49 -14.31 -29.41
N THR A 485 -7.85 -13.15 -29.53
CA THR A 485 -6.86 -12.69 -28.53
C THR A 485 -7.56 -12.17 -27.28
N ALA A 486 -6.84 -12.09 -26.14
CA ALA A 486 -7.38 -11.54 -24.89
C ALA A 486 -8.00 -10.14 -25.08
N GLN A 487 -7.33 -9.26 -25.83
CA GLN A 487 -7.80 -7.91 -26.10
C GLN A 487 -9.10 -7.90 -26.92
N GLN A 488 -9.19 -8.72 -27.98
CA GLN A 488 -10.41 -8.85 -28.77
C GLN A 488 -11.56 -9.41 -27.92
N ALA A 489 -11.29 -10.43 -27.10
CA ALA A 489 -12.28 -11.02 -26.21
C ALA A 489 -12.80 -10.02 -25.16
N LEU A 490 -11.94 -9.15 -24.60
CA LEU A 490 -12.36 -8.08 -23.69
C LEU A 490 -13.26 -7.03 -24.38
N GLN A 491 -12.99 -6.69 -25.64
CA GLN A 491 -13.88 -5.80 -26.41
C GLN A 491 -15.25 -6.45 -26.64
N MET A 492 -15.29 -7.77 -26.91
CA MET A 492 -16.52 -8.53 -27.06
C MET A 492 -17.28 -8.65 -25.74
N TYR A 493 -16.57 -8.84 -24.62
CA TYR A 493 -17.10 -8.80 -23.27
C TYR A 493 -17.79 -7.47 -22.96
N ALA A 494 -17.10 -6.36 -23.23
CA ALA A 494 -17.63 -5.00 -23.02
C ALA A 494 -18.93 -4.79 -23.79
N LYS A 495 -18.93 -5.16 -25.08
CA LYS A 495 -20.11 -5.05 -25.95
C LYS A 495 -21.26 -5.93 -25.45
N ALA A 496 -20.99 -7.16 -25.04
CA ALA A 496 -22.01 -8.11 -24.60
C ALA A 496 -22.67 -7.68 -23.27
N ASN A 497 -21.93 -6.97 -22.41
CA ASN A 497 -22.39 -6.52 -21.11
C ASN A 497 -22.81 -5.04 -21.07
N GLY A 498 -22.88 -4.35 -22.21
CA GLY A 498 -23.31 -2.95 -22.27
C GLY A 498 -22.33 -1.96 -21.64
N ILE A 499 -21.04 -2.29 -21.55
CA ILE A 499 -20.00 -1.40 -21.03
C ILE A 499 -19.43 -0.61 -22.20
N HIS A 500 -19.99 0.57 -22.46
CA HIS A 500 -19.73 1.31 -23.70
C HIS A 500 -19.68 2.83 -23.53
N ARG A 501 -20.18 3.41 -22.43
CA ARG A 501 -20.19 4.87 -22.23
C ARG A 501 -18.79 5.41 -22.02
N ARG A 502 -18.29 6.13 -23.02
CA ARG A 502 -16.99 6.81 -22.99
C ARG A 502 -16.99 7.95 -22.01
N LEU A 503 -15.80 8.34 -21.56
CA LEU A 503 -15.62 9.48 -20.65
C LEU A 503 -16.20 10.79 -21.23
N SER A 504 -16.14 10.97 -22.56
CA SER A 504 -16.74 12.11 -23.28
C SER A 504 -18.27 12.15 -23.25
N GLN A 505 -18.94 11.05 -22.88
CA GLN A 505 -20.39 10.96 -22.71
C GLN A 505 -20.80 11.12 -21.22
N LYS A 506 -19.83 11.15 -20.30
CA LYS A 506 -20.04 11.32 -18.86
C LYS A 506 -19.81 12.75 -18.40
N MET A 507 -18.88 13.45 -19.06
CA MET A 507 -18.52 14.82 -18.76
C MET A 507 -18.72 15.73 -19.98
N ARG A 508 -19.24 16.94 -19.74
CA ARG A 508 -19.27 17.99 -20.77
C ARG A 508 -17.85 18.35 -21.19
N ARG A 509 -17.64 18.63 -22.48
CA ARG A 509 -16.30 18.85 -23.06
C ARG A 509 -15.41 19.83 -22.29
N PRO A 510 -15.86 21.03 -21.86
CA PRO A 510 -15.00 21.95 -21.10
C PRO A 510 -14.55 21.40 -19.74
N LEU A 511 -15.44 20.68 -19.05
CA LEU A 511 -15.12 20.01 -17.79
C LEU A 511 -14.15 18.85 -18.03
N LEU A 512 -14.41 18.02 -19.04
CA LEU A 512 -13.53 16.91 -19.40
C LEU A 512 -12.11 17.37 -19.72
N GLU A 513 -11.93 18.38 -20.58
CA GLU A 513 -10.59 18.86 -20.93
C GLU A 513 -9.81 19.39 -19.71
N ARG A 514 -10.51 20.00 -18.76
CA ARG A 514 -9.92 20.44 -17.49
C ARG A 514 -9.58 19.25 -16.58
N PHE A 515 -10.49 18.29 -16.47
CA PHE A 515 -10.32 17.08 -15.67
C PHE A 515 -9.12 16.26 -16.14
N LYS A 516 -8.98 16.04 -17.45
CA LYS A 516 -7.83 15.34 -18.04
C LYS A 516 -6.48 16.01 -17.73
N ARG A 517 -6.49 17.34 -17.54
CA ARG A 517 -5.29 18.14 -17.24
C ARG A 517 -5.04 18.32 -15.74
N ALA A 518 -5.98 17.94 -14.90
CA ALA A 518 -5.93 18.16 -13.47
C ALA A 518 -5.23 17.01 -12.76
N VAL A 519 -4.20 17.32 -11.97
CA VAL A 519 -3.59 16.36 -11.03
C VAL A 519 -4.57 16.16 -9.87
N LEU A 520 -4.82 14.92 -9.44
CA LEU A 520 -5.60 14.68 -8.22
C LEU A 520 -4.73 15.07 -7.03
N VAL A 521 -5.22 15.97 -6.18
CA VAL A 521 -4.50 16.44 -5.00
C VAL A 521 -5.37 16.17 -3.78
N TYR A 522 -4.96 15.22 -2.92
CA TYR A 522 -5.46 15.19 -1.55
C TYR A 522 -4.91 16.42 -0.84
N TYR A 523 -5.78 17.41 -0.66
CA TYR A 523 -5.44 18.72 -0.14
C TYR A 523 -5.87 18.81 1.32
N ALA A 524 -4.92 18.68 2.25
CA ALA A 524 -5.19 18.65 3.69
C ALA A 524 -5.20 20.05 4.32
N GLY A 525 -5.94 20.24 5.40
CA GLY A 525 -5.97 21.48 6.20
C GLY A 525 -7.39 22.00 6.47
N ASN A 526 -7.50 23.07 7.26
CA ASN A 526 -8.79 23.74 7.48
C ASN A 526 -9.15 24.67 6.31
N ALA A 527 -10.38 25.19 6.29
CA ALA A 527 -10.89 26.02 5.20
C ALA A 527 -10.05 27.30 4.97
N SER A 528 -9.61 27.95 6.04
CA SER A 528 -8.83 29.19 5.99
C SER A 528 -7.42 28.96 5.43
N GLU A 529 -6.71 27.95 5.94
CA GLU A 529 -5.40 27.53 5.44
C GLU A 529 -5.49 27.18 3.95
N LYS A 530 -6.51 26.40 3.57
CA LYS A 530 -6.74 25.99 2.18
C LYS A 530 -6.95 27.20 1.27
N LEU A 531 -7.81 28.13 1.67
CA LEU A 531 -8.09 29.37 0.94
C LEU A 531 -6.82 30.21 0.73
N GLN A 532 -6.02 30.38 1.79
CA GLN A 532 -4.80 31.17 1.75
C GLN A 532 -3.76 30.56 0.79
N ALA A 533 -3.63 29.23 0.78
CA ALA A 533 -2.63 28.54 -0.02
C ALA A 533 -3.09 28.14 -1.44
N LEU A 534 -4.38 28.32 -1.79
CA LEU A 534 -4.92 28.10 -3.14
C LEU A 534 -4.07 28.72 -4.27
N PRO A 535 -3.54 29.96 -4.17
CA PRO A 535 -2.70 30.55 -5.23
C PRO A 535 -1.42 29.76 -5.55
N HIS A 536 -0.97 28.88 -4.65
CA HIS A 536 0.24 28.09 -4.81
C HIS A 536 0.00 26.72 -5.46
N LEU A 537 -1.26 26.25 -5.50
CA LEU A 537 -1.62 25.01 -6.20
C LEU A 537 -1.51 25.21 -7.72
N PRO A 538 -0.96 24.23 -8.46
CA PRO A 538 -0.95 24.31 -9.92
C PRO A 538 -2.37 24.22 -10.47
N VAL A 539 -2.66 25.01 -11.51
CA VAL A 539 -3.96 25.07 -12.16
C VAL A 539 -3.91 24.33 -13.50
N PRO A 540 -4.89 23.45 -13.82
CA PRO A 540 -5.91 22.94 -12.91
C PRO A 540 -5.36 21.85 -11.97
N SER A 541 -5.98 21.71 -10.80
CA SER A 541 -5.85 20.57 -9.90
C SER A 541 -7.26 20.07 -9.57
N LEU A 542 -7.42 18.76 -9.36
CA LEU A 542 -8.63 18.14 -8.83
C LEU A 542 -8.45 18.02 -7.33
N ILE A 543 -9.08 18.93 -6.59
CA ILE A 543 -8.93 19.05 -5.14
C ILE A 543 -9.85 18.02 -4.48
N HIS A 544 -9.23 17.04 -3.82
CA HIS A 544 -9.88 16.03 -3.01
C HIS A 544 -9.55 16.24 -1.53
N PHE A 545 -10.53 16.05 -0.63
CA PHE A 545 -10.34 16.29 0.80
C PHE A 545 -11.46 15.65 1.64
N ALA A 546 -11.12 15.21 2.85
CA ALA A 546 -12.04 14.62 3.81
C ALA A 546 -12.09 15.36 5.17
N ASP A 547 -11.24 16.35 5.39
CA ASP A 547 -11.14 17.05 6.69
C ASP A 547 -12.43 17.79 7.11
N TYR A 548 -13.34 18.04 6.15
CA TYR A 548 -14.59 18.76 6.39
C TYR A 548 -15.68 17.91 7.05
N LEU A 549 -15.56 16.58 7.01
CA LEU A 549 -16.61 15.65 7.42
C LEU A 549 -17.09 15.94 8.85
N LYS A 550 -18.40 16.14 9.03
CA LYS A 550 -19.05 16.59 10.26
C LYS A 550 -18.48 16.02 11.58
N GLY A 551 -18.49 14.70 11.73
CA GLY A 551 -18.01 14.00 12.93
C GLY A 551 -16.51 13.69 12.91
N GLY A 552 -15.81 14.06 11.84
CA GLY A 552 -14.48 13.56 11.48
C GLY A 552 -14.56 12.44 10.43
N PHE A 553 -13.39 11.93 10.06
CA PHE A 553 -13.27 10.82 9.10
C PHE A 553 -13.91 9.54 9.64
N ASP A 554 -14.73 8.87 8.83
CA ASP A 554 -15.48 7.66 9.19
C ASP A 554 -16.37 7.80 10.43
N LYS A 555 -17.05 8.95 10.58
CA LYS A 555 -17.94 9.25 11.71
C LYS A 555 -19.22 9.94 11.25
N GLU A 556 -20.31 9.69 11.97
CA GLU A 556 -21.64 10.27 11.74
C GLU A 556 -22.24 10.06 10.35
N TYR A 557 -21.73 9.12 9.54
CA TYR A 557 -22.36 8.78 8.27
C TYR A 557 -23.82 8.32 8.49
N PRO A 558 -24.76 8.75 7.62
CA PRO A 558 -24.56 9.41 6.32
C PRO A 558 -24.57 10.96 6.36
N ASP A 559 -24.44 11.59 7.53
CA ASP A 559 -24.54 13.05 7.65
C ASP A 559 -23.17 13.75 7.50
N HIS A 560 -22.71 14.00 6.27
CA HIS A 560 -21.40 14.64 6.02
C HIS A 560 -21.34 16.14 6.37
N LEU A 561 -22.50 16.80 6.55
CA LEU A 561 -22.64 18.24 6.80
C LEU A 561 -23.53 18.52 8.03
N PRO A 562 -23.35 19.67 8.73
CA PRO A 562 -22.41 20.77 8.47
C PRO A 562 -20.94 20.37 8.65
N PRO A 563 -19.96 21.16 8.16
CA PRO A 563 -18.56 20.80 8.29
C PRO A 563 -18.12 20.74 9.76
N HIS A 564 -17.14 19.89 10.06
CA HIS A 564 -16.55 19.79 11.39
C HIS A 564 -16.01 21.16 11.86
N PRO A 565 -16.21 21.56 13.13
CA PRO A 565 -15.77 22.87 13.62
C PRO A 565 -14.27 23.14 13.46
N GLY A 566 -13.44 22.09 13.55
CA GLY A 566 -12.00 22.17 13.30
C GLY A 566 -11.60 22.41 11.83
N PHE A 567 -12.51 22.16 10.88
CA PHE A 567 -12.33 22.53 9.48
C PHE A 567 -12.76 23.98 9.22
N GLY A 568 -13.87 24.40 9.81
CA GLY A 568 -14.43 25.74 9.66
C GLY A 568 -15.95 25.73 9.59
N THR A 569 -16.53 26.89 9.32
CA THR A 569 -17.96 27.10 9.19
C THR A 569 -18.49 26.71 7.81
N THR A 570 -19.80 26.56 7.68
CA THR A 570 -20.50 26.37 6.41
C THR A 570 -20.20 27.49 5.40
N GLN A 571 -20.05 28.73 5.86
CA GLN A 571 -19.74 29.88 5.01
C GLN A 571 -18.30 29.81 4.47
N GLU A 572 -17.35 29.38 5.30
CA GLU A 572 -15.95 29.19 4.90
C GLU A 572 -15.80 28.01 3.93
N LEU A 573 -16.51 26.91 4.14
CA LEU A 573 -16.58 25.83 3.16
C LEU A 573 -17.09 26.36 1.81
N ALA A 574 -18.21 27.08 1.79
CA ALA A 574 -18.75 27.65 0.56
C ALA A 574 -17.78 28.64 -0.10
N ALA A 575 -17.08 29.46 0.68
CA ALA A 575 -16.07 30.39 0.17
C ALA A 575 -14.89 29.65 -0.47
N PHE A 576 -14.39 28.61 0.18
CA PHE A 576 -13.33 27.74 -0.35
C PHE A 576 -13.72 27.11 -1.69
N LEU A 577 -14.89 26.47 -1.76
CA LEU A 577 -15.37 25.82 -2.99
C LEU A 577 -15.51 26.82 -4.14
N ARG A 578 -16.10 28.00 -3.88
CA ARG A 578 -16.26 29.05 -4.90
C ARG A 578 -14.91 29.57 -5.40
N GLU A 579 -13.99 29.87 -4.50
CA GLU A 579 -12.69 30.44 -4.86
C GLU A 579 -11.81 29.45 -5.62
N ALA A 580 -11.81 28.17 -5.22
CA ALA A 580 -11.12 27.10 -5.94
C ALA A 580 -11.61 26.99 -7.39
N ARG A 581 -12.94 26.97 -7.59
CA ARG A 581 -13.55 26.89 -8.92
C ARG A 581 -13.31 28.15 -9.74
N ARG A 582 -13.36 29.34 -9.13
CA ARG A 582 -13.06 30.63 -9.78
C ARG A 582 -11.63 30.68 -10.33
N ARG A 583 -10.67 30.07 -9.63
CA ARG A 583 -9.27 29.94 -10.09
C ARG A 583 -9.06 28.88 -11.17
N GLY A 584 -10.08 28.08 -11.48
CA GLY A 584 -10.00 27.03 -12.48
C GLY A 584 -9.56 25.67 -11.95
N HIS A 585 -9.59 25.44 -10.63
CA HIS A 585 -9.50 24.08 -10.08
C HIS A 585 -10.83 23.35 -10.25
N LEU A 586 -10.78 22.03 -10.07
CA LEU A 586 -11.94 21.17 -9.91
C LEU A 586 -12.03 20.75 -8.44
N VAL A 587 -13.24 20.57 -7.93
CA VAL A 587 -13.45 20.16 -6.53
C VAL A 587 -14.26 18.87 -6.45
N MET A 588 -13.78 17.96 -5.59
CA MET A 588 -14.33 16.62 -5.36
C MET A 588 -14.20 16.24 -3.87
N PRO A 589 -15.14 16.63 -3.00
CA PRO A 589 -15.10 16.27 -1.58
C PRO A 589 -15.32 14.77 -1.40
N TYR A 590 -14.73 14.21 -0.35
CA TYR A 590 -14.95 12.82 0.03
C TYR A 590 -16.35 12.61 0.63
N THR A 591 -17.10 11.64 0.11
CA THR A 591 -18.31 11.12 0.76
C THR A 591 -18.27 9.60 0.76
N ASN A 592 -18.96 8.96 1.70
CA ASN A 592 -19.15 7.51 1.71
C ASN A 592 -20.65 7.20 1.87
N PRO A 593 -21.28 6.54 0.87
CA PRO A 593 -22.69 6.18 0.89
C PRO A 593 -22.97 4.71 1.20
N THR A 594 -22.00 3.90 1.66
CA THR A 594 -22.12 2.43 1.72
C THR A 594 -22.25 1.84 3.13
N TRP A 595 -21.98 2.63 4.18
CA TRP A 595 -22.08 2.20 5.57
C TRP A 595 -22.37 3.40 6.51
N TRP A 596 -22.93 3.13 7.69
CA TRP A 596 -23.26 4.13 8.71
C TRP A 596 -22.49 3.87 10.00
N CYS A 597 -21.84 4.90 10.54
CA CYS A 597 -20.94 4.79 11.70
C CYS A 597 -21.69 4.93 13.03
N ASP A 598 -21.29 4.20 14.07
CA ASP A 598 -22.02 4.15 15.34
C ASP A 598 -21.34 4.84 16.54
N ASP A 599 -20.11 5.34 16.41
CA ASP A 599 -19.39 6.07 17.48
C ASP A 599 -18.73 7.41 17.04
N PRO A 600 -19.46 8.55 17.10
CA PRO A 600 -20.89 8.67 17.42
C PRO A 600 -21.79 8.42 16.20
N LYS A 601 -23.03 7.99 16.45
CA LYS A 601 -24.11 7.93 15.45
C LYS A 601 -24.47 9.33 14.96
N GLY A 602 -24.57 9.50 13.65
CA GLY A 602 -25.10 10.73 13.02
C GLY A 602 -26.61 10.90 13.23
N PRO A 603 -27.16 12.12 13.12
CA PRO A 603 -28.59 12.39 13.34
C PRO A 603 -29.56 11.54 12.49
N THR A 604 -29.18 11.21 11.26
CA THR A 604 -29.97 10.35 10.39
C THR A 604 -29.97 8.92 10.90
N PHE A 605 -28.83 8.38 11.33
CA PHE A 605 -28.78 7.05 11.92
C PHE A 605 -29.56 7.00 13.24
N GLN A 606 -29.40 8.00 14.12
CA GLN A 606 -30.17 8.07 15.37
C GLN A 606 -31.68 8.07 15.14
N ARG A 607 -32.17 8.76 14.11
CA ARG A 607 -33.59 8.84 13.77
C ARG A 607 -34.16 7.54 13.21
N GLU A 608 -33.43 6.89 12.30
CA GLU A 608 -33.92 5.73 11.55
C GLU A 608 -33.65 4.40 12.28
N GLY A 609 -32.72 4.38 13.25
CA GLY A 609 -32.33 3.19 13.99
C GLY A 609 -31.68 2.13 13.09
N ASP A 610 -31.94 0.85 13.39
CA ASP A 610 -31.29 -0.29 12.73
C ASP A 610 -32.08 -0.83 11.52
N ALA A 611 -33.30 -0.34 11.28
CA ALA A 611 -34.14 -0.72 10.13
C ALA A 611 -33.45 -0.59 8.74
N PRO A 612 -32.65 0.46 8.46
CA PRO A 612 -31.94 0.61 7.18
C PRO A 612 -30.66 -0.21 7.05
N LEU A 613 -30.29 -1.03 8.03
CA LEU A 613 -29.04 -1.78 8.03
C LEU A 613 -29.20 -3.13 7.31
N LEU A 614 -28.11 -3.61 6.71
CA LEU A 614 -28.06 -4.90 6.05
C LEU A 614 -28.16 -6.02 7.09
N ARG A 615 -28.90 -7.08 6.73
CA ARG A 615 -28.95 -8.31 7.52
C ARG A 615 -28.24 -9.45 6.81
N THR A 616 -27.35 -10.13 7.52
CA THR A 616 -26.63 -11.29 7.00
C THR A 616 -27.56 -12.51 6.84
N LEU A 617 -27.07 -13.61 6.27
CA LEU A 617 -27.88 -14.83 6.09
C LEU A 617 -28.35 -15.43 7.42
N ASP A 618 -27.58 -15.27 8.50
CA ASP A 618 -27.90 -15.66 9.88
C ASP A 618 -28.78 -14.63 10.62
N GLY A 619 -29.23 -13.58 9.92
CA GLY A 619 -30.18 -12.57 10.44
C GLY A 619 -29.56 -11.48 11.33
N GLN A 620 -28.24 -11.54 11.53
CA GLN A 620 -27.48 -10.56 12.29
C GLN A 620 -27.26 -9.27 11.48
N LEU A 621 -26.98 -8.18 12.18
CA LEU A 621 -26.56 -6.93 11.53
C LEU A 621 -25.13 -7.07 11.02
N SER A 622 -24.89 -6.61 9.80
CA SER A 622 -23.54 -6.60 9.22
C SER A 622 -22.72 -5.46 9.80
N ARG A 623 -21.90 -5.78 10.82
CA ARG A 623 -20.98 -4.84 11.46
C ARG A 623 -19.64 -4.83 10.74
N GLU A 624 -19.09 -3.64 10.52
CA GLU A 624 -17.80 -3.42 9.87
C GLU A 624 -16.89 -2.54 10.75
N ARG A 625 -15.57 -2.66 10.56
CA ARG A 625 -14.55 -1.86 11.26
C ARG A 625 -13.45 -1.42 10.30
N TYR A 626 -13.13 -0.12 10.33
CA TYR A 626 -12.04 0.48 9.57
C TYR A 626 -11.14 1.26 10.52
N GLY A 627 -9.91 0.76 10.73
CA GLY A 627 -9.03 1.29 11.76
C GLY A 627 -9.65 1.16 13.16
N GLN A 628 -9.86 2.29 13.84
CA GLN A 628 -10.53 2.34 15.15
C GLN A 628 -12.02 2.69 15.05
N ASN A 629 -12.53 2.97 13.84
CA ASN A 629 -13.92 3.36 13.65
C ASN A 629 -14.77 2.13 13.32
N GLU A 630 -15.97 2.09 13.88
CA GLU A 630 -16.94 0.99 13.72
C GLU A 630 -18.29 1.51 13.21
N GLY A 631 -19.08 0.60 12.66
CA GLY A 631 -20.36 0.90 12.07
C GLY A 631 -20.99 -0.30 11.38
N TYR A 632 -21.97 -0.03 10.52
CA TYR A 632 -22.79 -1.07 9.91
C TYR A 632 -22.96 -0.85 8.41
N THR A 633 -22.93 -1.95 7.67
CA THR A 633 -23.35 -1.98 6.28
C THR A 633 -24.83 -1.62 6.16
N ILE A 634 -25.19 -0.84 5.14
CA ILE A 634 -26.58 -0.45 4.90
C ILE A 634 -27.30 -1.39 3.92
N CYS A 635 -28.63 -1.42 3.98
CA CYS A 635 -29.50 -1.98 2.95
C CYS A 635 -29.83 -0.89 1.91
N PHE A 636 -29.22 -0.93 0.72
CA PHE A 636 -29.45 0.07 -0.35
C PHE A 636 -30.92 0.22 -0.77
N TRP A 637 -31.71 -0.85 -0.62
CA TRP A 637 -33.11 -0.86 -0.98
C TRP A 637 -34.01 -0.17 0.05
N HIS A 638 -33.50 0.13 1.24
CA HIS A 638 -34.28 0.79 2.26
C HIS A 638 -34.56 2.26 1.90
N PRO A 639 -35.81 2.75 1.96
CA PRO A 639 -36.15 4.14 1.59
C PRO A 639 -35.35 5.20 2.35
N ALA A 640 -35.00 4.96 3.61
CA ALA A 640 -34.18 5.89 4.40
C ALA A 640 -32.77 6.07 3.84
N VAL A 641 -32.16 4.98 3.35
CA VAL A 641 -30.83 5.01 2.70
C VAL A 641 -30.91 5.80 1.40
N GLN A 642 -31.90 5.50 0.55
CA GLN A 642 -32.10 6.24 -0.70
C GLN A 642 -32.33 7.74 -0.47
N ARG A 643 -33.12 8.11 0.56
CA ARG A 643 -33.32 9.52 0.94
C ARG A 643 -32.02 10.17 1.40
N ALA A 644 -31.21 9.48 2.22
CA ALA A 644 -29.93 10.00 2.68
C ALA A 644 -28.95 10.24 1.52
N ASN A 645 -28.87 9.29 0.58
CA ASN A 645 -27.98 9.41 -0.59
C ASN A 645 -28.45 10.54 -1.52
N ARG A 646 -29.74 10.62 -1.83
CA ARG A 646 -30.31 11.74 -2.61
C ARG A 646 -30.10 13.09 -1.96
N ARG A 647 -30.18 13.17 -0.62
CA ARG A 647 -29.86 14.40 0.14
C ARG A 647 -28.40 14.79 0.00
N THR A 648 -27.48 13.83 0.10
CA THR A 648 -26.03 14.08 -0.08
C THR A 648 -25.75 14.60 -1.49
N ARG A 649 -26.31 13.96 -2.52
CA ARG A 649 -26.24 14.44 -3.90
C ARG A 649 -26.76 15.88 -3.99
N GLN A 650 -27.97 16.14 -3.50
CA GLN A 650 -28.58 17.47 -3.53
C GLN A 650 -27.70 18.53 -2.85
N GLN A 651 -27.14 18.22 -1.68
CA GLN A 651 -26.24 19.13 -0.97
C GLN A 651 -25.03 19.52 -1.82
N PHE A 652 -24.41 18.56 -2.52
CA PHE A 652 -23.21 18.82 -3.34
C PHE A 652 -23.51 19.25 -4.78
N THR A 653 -24.75 19.18 -5.25
CA THR A 653 -25.13 19.70 -6.58
C THR A 653 -25.83 21.05 -6.53
N GLU A 654 -26.54 21.35 -5.45
CA GLU A 654 -27.37 22.56 -5.32
C GLU A 654 -26.82 23.54 -4.27
N GLN A 655 -26.49 23.07 -3.06
CA GLN A 655 -26.11 23.95 -1.95
C GLN A 655 -24.61 24.31 -1.95
N PHE A 656 -23.77 23.31 -2.18
CA PHE A 656 -22.30 23.40 -2.23
C PHE A 656 -21.83 22.80 -3.56
N PRO A 657 -22.13 23.44 -4.70
CA PRO A 657 -21.94 22.84 -6.01
C PRO A 657 -20.46 22.47 -6.26
N VAL A 658 -20.21 21.18 -6.43
CA VAL A 658 -18.90 20.58 -6.79
C VAL A 658 -18.85 20.23 -8.27
N ASP A 659 -17.65 19.91 -8.78
CA ASP A 659 -17.50 19.51 -10.19
C ASP A 659 -17.61 17.99 -10.38
N ILE A 660 -17.29 17.23 -9.32
CA ILE A 660 -17.34 15.76 -9.28
C ILE A 660 -17.78 15.34 -7.86
N LEU A 661 -18.68 14.36 -7.75
CA LEU A 661 -19.06 13.76 -6.47
C LEU A 661 -18.30 12.45 -6.27
N PHE A 662 -17.50 12.36 -5.19
CA PHE A 662 -16.80 11.13 -4.85
C PHE A 662 -17.67 10.25 -3.95
N GLN A 663 -17.86 9.00 -4.34
CA GLN A 663 -18.61 7.98 -3.59
C GLN A 663 -17.66 6.85 -3.22
N ASP A 664 -17.16 6.92 -2.00
CA ASP A 664 -16.22 5.93 -1.47
C ASP A 664 -16.80 4.51 -1.49
N GLN A 665 -15.94 3.51 -1.60
CA GLN A 665 -16.24 2.08 -1.63
C GLN A 665 -17.19 1.58 -2.74
N CYS A 666 -17.83 2.41 -3.58
CA CYS A 666 -18.69 1.90 -4.65
C CYS A 666 -17.94 1.01 -5.66
N GLY A 667 -16.67 1.32 -5.94
CA GLY A 667 -15.79 0.48 -6.76
C GLY A 667 -14.96 -0.56 -5.99
N ALA A 668 -14.85 -0.46 -4.66
CA ALA A 668 -14.03 -1.34 -3.82
C ALA A 668 -14.82 -2.44 -3.11
N ARG A 669 -16.14 -2.23 -2.96
CA ARG A 669 -16.98 -3.09 -2.14
C ARG A 669 -17.29 -4.41 -2.83
N GLY A 670 -16.98 -5.50 -2.14
CA GLY A 670 -17.43 -6.84 -2.51
C GLY A 670 -18.95 -7.00 -2.38
N TRP A 671 -19.50 -8.00 -3.06
CA TRP A 671 -20.92 -8.31 -2.93
C TRP A 671 -21.23 -9.01 -1.60
N LEU A 672 -22.45 -8.80 -1.10
CA LEU A 672 -22.94 -9.33 0.18
C LEU A 672 -24.35 -9.90 -0.01
N TYR A 673 -24.74 -10.81 0.88
CA TYR A 673 -26.15 -11.17 1.04
C TYR A 673 -26.83 -10.17 1.98
N ASP A 674 -28.03 -9.70 1.63
CA ASP A 674 -28.88 -8.82 2.43
C ASP A 674 -30.29 -9.39 2.60
N THR A 675 -30.55 -9.98 3.77
CA THR A 675 -31.86 -10.54 4.16
C THR A 675 -32.79 -9.49 4.76
N ASN A 676 -32.47 -8.20 4.70
CA ASN A 676 -33.39 -7.14 5.11
C ASN A 676 -34.70 -7.27 4.31
N PRO A 677 -35.88 -7.20 4.97
CA PRO A 677 -37.19 -7.41 4.30
C PRO A 677 -37.48 -6.49 3.11
N VAL A 678 -36.79 -5.35 3.01
CA VAL A 678 -36.98 -4.41 1.90
C VAL A 678 -36.18 -4.80 0.65
N SER A 679 -35.11 -5.58 0.83
CA SER A 679 -34.29 -6.11 -0.26
C SER A 679 -35.13 -7.01 -1.18
N PRO A 680 -35.13 -6.82 -2.51
CA PRO A 680 -35.90 -7.64 -3.45
C PRO A 680 -35.52 -9.13 -3.42
N SER A 681 -34.26 -9.42 -3.09
CA SER A 681 -33.73 -10.77 -2.94
C SER A 681 -32.47 -10.71 -2.07
N PRO A 682 -32.11 -11.78 -1.34
CA PRO A 682 -30.89 -11.79 -0.55
C PRO A 682 -29.62 -11.45 -1.33
N TYR A 683 -29.51 -11.68 -2.64
CA TYR A 683 -28.32 -11.28 -3.41
C TYR A 683 -28.43 -9.89 -4.09
N ALA A 684 -29.48 -9.10 -3.80
CA ALA A 684 -29.75 -7.83 -4.50
C ALA A 684 -28.88 -6.64 -4.05
N TYR A 685 -27.94 -6.85 -3.12
CA TYR A 685 -27.08 -5.80 -2.56
C TYR A 685 -26.33 -5.01 -3.63
N THR A 686 -25.63 -5.72 -4.53
CA THR A 686 -24.83 -5.11 -5.60
C THR A 686 -25.70 -4.35 -6.62
N GLU A 687 -26.91 -4.82 -6.92
CA GLU A 687 -27.84 -4.09 -7.78
C GLU A 687 -28.32 -2.79 -7.13
N GLY A 688 -28.53 -2.78 -5.81
CA GLY A 688 -28.87 -1.56 -5.07
C GLY A 688 -27.75 -0.51 -5.13
N LEU A 689 -26.50 -0.95 -4.98
CA LEU A 689 -25.31 -0.10 -5.18
C LEU A 689 -25.27 0.46 -6.61
N LEU A 690 -25.38 -0.41 -7.62
CA LEU A 690 -25.36 0.01 -9.03
C LEU A 690 -26.52 0.96 -9.38
N SER A 691 -27.70 0.76 -8.79
CA SER A 691 -28.85 1.64 -8.99
C SER A 691 -28.58 3.04 -8.44
N MET A 692 -28.00 3.16 -7.25
CA MET A 692 -27.58 4.44 -6.70
C MET A 692 -26.56 5.14 -7.60
N VAL A 693 -25.49 4.45 -7.98
CA VAL A 693 -24.43 5.00 -8.85
C VAL A 693 -25.01 5.44 -10.20
N ALA A 694 -25.88 4.62 -10.80
CA ALA A 694 -26.55 4.95 -12.05
C ALA A 694 -27.45 6.19 -11.92
N GLU A 695 -28.25 6.28 -10.86
CA GLU A 695 -29.10 7.45 -10.57
C GLU A 695 -28.27 8.73 -10.41
N ASP A 696 -27.19 8.67 -9.63
CA ASP A 696 -26.38 9.85 -9.32
C ASP A 696 -25.53 10.32 -10.52
N SER A 697 -25.06 9.38 -11.35
CA SER A 697 -24.26 9.67 -12.56
C SER A 697 -25.04 10.41 -13.66
N ALA A 698 -26.38 10.41 -13.57
CA ALA A 698 -27.24 11.18 -14.45
C ALA A 698 -27.24 12.69 -14.10
N VAL A 699 -26.84 13.04 -12.87
CA VAL A 699 -26.89 14.41 -12.34
C VAL A 699 -25.51 15.06 -12.31
N VAL A 700 -24.50 14.32 -11.84
CA VAL A 700 -23.14 14.83 -11.63
C VAL A 700 -22.12 13.76 -12.03
N PRO A 701 -20.95 14.12 -12.60
CA PRO A 701 -19.88 13.14 -12.79
C PRO A 701 -19.45 12.54 -11.45
N LEU A 702 -19.25 11.23 -11.45
CA LEU A 702 -18.88 10.48 -10.26
C LEU A 702 -17.41 10.04 -10.29
N SER A 703 -16.85 9.89 -9.10
CA SER A 703 -15.60 9.18 -8.85
C SER A 703 -15.81 8.19 -7.71
N THR A 704 -15.06 7.10 -7.67
CA THR A 704 -15.15 6.11 -6.57
C THR A 704 -13.78 5.54 -6.19
N GLU A 705 -13.68 5.01 -4.96
CA GLU A 705 -12.58 4.15 -4.55
C GLU A 705 -12.56 2.87 -5.40
N SER A 706 -11.38 2.47 -5.86
CA SER A 706 -11.16 1.31 -6.71
C SER A 706 -12.02 1.32 -7.98
N GLY A 707 -12.47 0.16 -8.44
CA GLY A 707 -13.32 0.07 -9.62
C GLY A 707 -13.49 -1.35 -10.14
N TRP A 708 -14.62 -1.57 -10.80
CA TRP A 708 -14.93 -2.78 -11.55
C TRP A 708 -15.79 -2.41 -12.77
N ASP A 709 -15.99 -3.36 -13.66
CA ASP A 709 -16.50 -3.12 -15.00
C ASP A 709 -17.88 -2.45 -15.08
N GLN A 710 -18.86 -2.84 -14.27
CA GLN A 710 -20.20 -2.24 -14.32
C GLN A 710 -20.24 -0.83 -13.73
N VAL A 711 -19.50 -0.55 -12.64
CA VAL A 711 -19.40 0.83 -12.14
C VAL A 711 -18.66 1.71 -13.14
N ALA A 712 -17.71 1.15 -13.91
CA ALA A 712 -17.01 1.88 -14.97
C ALA A 712 -17.92 2.32 -16.12
N GLU A 713 -19.18 1.87 -16.20
CA GLU A 713 -20.18 2.42 -17.15
C GLU A 713 -20.71 3.79 -16.68
N TYR A 714 -20.70 4.06 -15.38
CA TYR A 714 -21.29 5.26 -14.76
C TYR A 714 -20.23 6.22 -14.21
N GLU A 715 -19.20 5.68 -13.56
CA GLU A 715 -18.09 6.41 -12.94
C GLU A 715 -17.21 7.09 -13.98
N SER A 716 -16.80 8.33 -13.71
CA SER A 716 -15.82 9.06 -14.54
C SER A 716 -14.38 8.83 -14.10
N GLN A 717 -14.16 8.44 -12.84
CA GLN A 717 -12.86 8.11 -12.28
C GLN A 717 -12.91 6.91 -11.34
N LEU A 718 -11.88 6.07 -11.41
CA LEU A 718 -11.67 4.90 -10.56
C LEU A 718 -10.35 5.09 -9.80
N CYS A 719 -10.38 5.07 -8.46
CA CYS A 719 -9.24 5.38 -7.59
C CYS A 719 -8.70 4.11 -6.89
N GLY A 720 -7.85 3.30 -7.55
CA GLY A 720 -7.31 2.07 -6.96
C GLY A 720 -6.44 1.25 -7.94
N MET A 721 -6.67 -0.06 -8.01
CA MET A 721 -5.99 -1.02 -8.90
C MET A 721 -4.45 -1.07 -8.74
N ALA A 722 -3.92 -0.71 -7.56
CA ALA A 722 -2.49 -0.44 -7.40
C ALA A 722 -1.86 -1.02 -6.13
N TRP A 723 -2.61 -1.45 -5.11
CA TRP A 723 -2.04 -1.86 -3.82
C TRP A 723 -1.08 -3.06 -3.92
N SER A 724 -1.37 -4.00 -4.81
CA SER A 724 -0.51 -5.18 -5.03
C SER A 724 0.53 -4.98 -6.14
N LEU A 725 0.59 -3.81 -6.78
CA LEU A 725 1.51 -3.53 -7.90
C LEU A 725 2.55 -2.46 -7.56
N ILE A 726 2.10 -1.32 -7.03
CA ILE A 726 2.91 -0.10 -6.94
C ILE A 726 3.51 0.02 -5.54
N PRO A 727 4.85 0.06 -5.38
CA PRO A 727 5.52 0.18 -4.09
C PRO A 727 5.51 1.62 -3.59
N THR A 728 4.37 2.06 -3.06
CA THR A 728 4.21 3.40 -2.47
C THR A 728 4.87 3.50 -1.10
N GLU A 729 5.54 4.62 -0.83
CA GLU A 729 6.06 4.95 0.50
C GLU A 729 4.90 5.04 1.51
N TYR A 730 5.15 4.65 2.76
CA TYR A 730 4.15 4.65 3.84
C TYR A 730 2.89 3.81 3.56
N ALA A 731 3.00 2.78 2.72
CA ALA A 731 1.91 1.84 2.51
C ALA A 731 1.50 1.14 3.82
N PRO A 732 0.21 0.82 4.01
CA PRO A 732 -0.25 0.08 5.19
C PRO A 732 0.45 -1.28 5.35
N ASP A 733 0.63 -1.73 6.60
CA ASP A 733 1.36 -2.97 6.93
C ASP A 733 0.75 -4.24 6.29
N TRP A 734 -0.57 -4.23 6.06
CA TRP A 734 -1.29 -5.34 5.42
C TRP A 734 -1.01 -5.47 3.91
N ARG A 735 -0.48 -4.42 3.27
CA ARG A 735 -0.24 -4.40 1.82
C ARG A 735 0.84 -5.42 1.44
N THR A 736 0.53 -6.25 0.45
CA THR A 736 1.45 -7.26 -0.09
C THR A 736 1.52 -7.16 -1.61
N LEU A 737 2.72 -6.97 -2.17
CA LEU A 737 2.88 -6.87 -3.62
C LEU A 737 2.83 -8.25 -4.29
N LEU A 738 2.38 -8.33 -5.55
CA LEU A 738 2.40 -9.58 -6.32
C LEU A 738 3.81 -10.16 -6.46
N ARG A 739 4.86 -9.31 -6.52
CA ARG A 739 6.26 -9.77 -6.53
C ARG A 739 6.71 -10.45 -5.23
N GLU A 740 6.03 -10.16 -4.13
CA GLU A 740 6.25 -10.78 -2.82
C GLU A 740 5.46 -12.10 -2.70
N GLN A 741 4.39 -12.26 -3.48
CA GLN A 741 3.52 -13.45 -3.48
C GLN A 741 3.96 -14.50 -4.51
N PHE A 742 4.47 -14.06 -5.65
CA PHE A 742 4.75 -14.93 -6.79
C PHE A 742 6.12 -14.63 -7.40
N PRO A 743 6.87 -15.67 -7.80
CA PRO A 743 8.17 -15.47 -8.44
C PRO A 743 8.01 -14.82 -9.83
N PRO A 744 9.01 -14.05 -10.33
CA PRO A 744 8.87 -13.27 -11.56
C PRO A 744 8.52 -14.07 -12.83
N HIS A 745 8.82 -15.37 -12.87
CA HIS A 745 8.54 -16.23 -14.01
C HIS A 745 7.11 -16.81 -14.02
N ALA A 746 6.40 -16.73 -12.89
CA ALA A 746 5.03 -17.25 -12.76
C ALA A 746 3.94 -16.26 -13.20
N TRP A 747 4.28 -14.97 -13.34
CA TRP A 747 3.28 -13.95 -13.65
C TRP A 747 3.86 -12.70 -14.32
N GLU A 748 2.99 -12.02 -15.05
CA GLU A 748 3.23 -10.69 -15.60
C GLU A 748 2.00 -9.78 -15.42
N VAL A 749 2.21 -8.46 -15.43
CA VAL A 749 1.12 -7.49 -15.52
C VAL A 749 0.42 -7.67 -16.87
N PHE A 750 -0.89 -7.88 -16.82
CA PHE A 750 -1.77 -7.77 -17.98
C PHE A 750 -2.85 -6.73 -17.67
N PRO A 751 -2.92 -5.61 -18.41
CA PRO A 751 -3.76 -4.47 -18.07
C PRO A 751 -5.21 -4.70 -18.53
N LEU A 752 -5.85 -5.72 -17.94
CA LEU A 752 -7.22 -6.11 -18.24
C LEU A 752 -8.18 -4.93 -18.05
N ALA A 753 -8.04 -4.22 -16.92
CA ALA A 753 -8.85 -3.07 -16.60
C ALA A 753 -8.75 -1.98 -17.68
N GLN A 754 -7.52 -1.65 -18.13
CA GLN A 754 -7.30 -0.61 -19.12
C GLN A 754 -7.86 -0.99 -20.49
N PHE A 755 -7.67 -2.24 -20.93
CA PHE A 755 -8.27 -2.70 -22.18
C PHE A 755 -9.79 -2.62 -22.16
N LEU A 756 -10.41 -2.77 -20.99
CA LEU A 756 -11.85 -2.69 -20.82
C LEU A 756 -12.38 -1.26 -20.66
N ALA A 757 -11.69 -0.41 -19.89
CA ALA A 757 -12.28 0.82 -19.34
C ALA A 757 -11.44 2.11 -19.49
N HIS A 758 -10.22 2.09 -20.04
CA HIS A 758 -9.38 3.30 -20.10
C HIS A 758 -9.97 4.43 -20.99
N ASP A 759 -10.84 4.08 -21.94
CA ASP A 759 -11.62 5.05 -22.73
C ASP A 759 -12.94 5.50 -22.06
N LYS A 760 -13.31 4.86 -20.94
CA LYS A 760 -14.59 5.03 -20.24
C LYS A 760 -14.45 5.76 -18.91
N ALA A 761 -13.36 5.53 -18.19
CA ALA A 761 -13.06 6.16 -16.91
C ALA A 761 -11.57 6.52 -16.82
N ALA A 762 -11.26 7.61 -16.12
CA ALA A 762 -9.89 7.87 -15.71
C ALA A 762 -9.50 6.90 -14.58
N MET A 763 -8.30 6.34 -14.64
CA MET A 763 -7.77 5.48 -13.59
C MET A 763 -6.69 6.26 -12.83
N VAL A 764 -6.78 6.31 -11.51
CA VAL A 764 -5.77 6.90 -10.62
C VAL A 764 -5.51 5.93 -9.47
N MET A 765 -4.39 6.07 -8.77
CA MET A 765 -4.14 5.28 -7.55
C MET A 765 -5.14 5.63 -6.45
N HIS A 766 -5.17 4.83 -5.38
CA HIS A 766 -6.04 5.04 -4.21
C HIS A 766 -5.98 6.48 -3.68
N ASP A 767 -7.13 7.13 -3.57
CA ASP A 767 -7.30 8.57 -3.36
C ASP A 767 -6.87 9.08 -1.97
N LEU A 768 -6.81 8.20 -0.97
CA LEU A 768 -6.35 8.55 0.40
C LEU A 768 -4.97 8.01 0.76
N GLY A 769 -4.49 6.98 0.05
CA GLY A 769 -3.49 6.03 0.55
C GLY A 769 -2.30 5.82 -0.37
N GLN A 770 -2.41 6.17 -1.65
CA GLN A 770 -1.34 6.01 -2.63
C GLN A 770 -1.17 7.28 -3.46
N PHE A 771 0.03 7.85 -3.40
CA PHE A 771 0.37 9.10 -4.09
C PHE A 771 1.73 9.00 -4.77
N VAL A 772 1.96 9.81 -5.78
CA VAL A 772 3.24 9.90 -6.47
C VAL A 772 4.23 10.70 -5.63
N THR A 773 4.91 10.03 -4.71
CA THR A 773 5.90 10.65 -3.81
C THR A 773 7.31 10.64 -4.39
N ASN A 774 7.61 9.73 -5.32
CA ASN A 774 8.95 9.56 -5.90
C ASN A 774 8.89 9.09 -7.37
N ARG A 775 10.07 8.88 -7.96
CA ARG A 775 10.22 8.47 -9.37
C ARG A 775 9.79 7.02 -9.64
N GLU A 776 9.96 6.10 -8.70
CA GLU A 776 9.51 4.70 -8.86
C GLU A 776 8.00 4.64 -9.05
N VAL A 777 7.25 5.34 -8.19
CA VAL A 777 5.80 5.44 -8.29
C VAL A 777 5.39 6.15 -9.58
N LEU A 778 6.10 7.21 -9.99
CA LEU A 778 5.83 7.93 -11.24
C LEU A 778 6.01 7.03 -12.48
N ALA A 779 7.05 6.19 -12.52
CA ALA A 779 7.28 5.26 -13.62
C ALA A 779 6.15 4.25 -13.76
N TRP A 780 5.66 3.70 -12.64
CA TRP A 780 4.49 2.84 -12.61
C TRP A 780 3.23 3.54 -13.13
N VAL A 781 2.93 4.73 -12.61
CA VAL A 781 1.74 5.51 -12.99
C VAL A 781 1.71 5.81 -14.49
N LEU A 782 2.82 6.30 -15.05
CA LEU A 782 2.90 6.60 -16.49
C LEU A 782 2.86 5.33 -17.34
N GLY A 783 3.55 4.26 -16.91
CA GLY A 783 3.60 2.99 -17.63
C GLY A 783 2.25 2.27 -17.71
N LEU A 784 1.39 2.42 -16.70
CA LEU A 784 0.05 1.85 -16.64
C LEU A 784 -1.05 2.76 -17.20
N GLY A 785 -0.72 4.00 -17.59
CA GLY A 785 -1.69 4.98 -18.08
C GLY A 785 -2.55 5.61 -16.99
N PHE A 786 -2.10 5.65 -15.74
CA PHE A 786 -2.87 6.27 -14.66
C PHE A 786 -2.75 7.79 -14.72
N GLY A 787 -3.78 8.51 -14.27
CA GLY A 787 -3.65 9.90 -13.88
C GLY A 787 -2.75 10.03 -12.65
N ILE A 788 -2.11 11.19 -12.50
CA ILE A 788 -1.20 11.46 -11.40
C ILE A 788 -2.00 11.90 -10.17
N SER A 789 -1.65 11.35 -9.01
CA SER A 789 -2.15 11.77 -7.70
C SER A 789 -1.01 12.27 -6.81
N ALA A 790 -1.30 13.26 -5.96
CA ALA A 790 -0.38 13.81 -4.98
C ALA A 790 -1.11 14.10 -3.66
N ARG A 791 -0.37 14.11 -2.55
CA ARG A 791 -0.86 14.57 -1.24
C ARG A 791 -0.04 15.76 -0.79
N VAL A 792 -0.72 16.82 -0.36
CA VAL A 792 -0.06 18.01 0.17
C VAL A 792 -0.99 18.70 1.17
N SER A 793 -0.43 19.18 2.28
CA SER A 793 -1.16 20.10 3.17
C SER A 793 -1.12 21.52 2.63
N ALA A 794 -2.12 22.33 2.96
CA ALA A 794 -2.16 23.75 2.60
C ALA A 794 -0.89 24.50 3.04
N THR A 795 -0.40 24.24 4.25
CA THR A 795 0.81 24.88 4.80
C THR A 795 2.08 24.45 4.06
N ALA A 796 2.18 23.19 3.63
CA ALA A 796 3.36 22.67 2.93
C ALA A 796 3.63 23.34 1.56
N LEU A 797 2.62 23.97 0.94
CA LEU A 797 2.79 24.70 -0.34
C LEU A 797 3.65 25.97 -0.24
N SER A 798 3.91 26.45 0.98
CA SER A 798 4.89 27.50 1.23
C SER A 798 6.33 27.03 0.97
N CYS A 799 6.59 25.72 1.02
CA CYS A 799 7.90 25.13 0.74
C CYS A 799 8.11 24.91 -0.76
N ASP A 800 9.25 25.35 -1.29
CA ASP A 800 9.57 25.19 -2.71
C ASP A 800 9.65 23.71 -3.13
N SER A 801 10.24 22.81 -2.33
CA SER A 801 10.41 21.40 -2.76
C SER A 801 9.05 20.73 -3.03
N SER A 802 8.13 20.80 -2.05
CA SER A 802 6.78 20.26 -2.18
C SER A 802 6.02 20.91 -3.34
N ARG A 803 6.08 22.25 -3.44
CA ARG A 803 5.38 22.99 -4.49
C ARG A 803 5.92 22.68 -5.89
N GLU A 804 7.24 22.61 -6.05
CA GLU A 804 7.88 22.39 -7.34
C GLU A 804 7.78 20.93 -7.81
N TRP A 805 7.80 19.97 -6.88
CA TRP A 805 7.43 18.58 -7.21
C TRP A 805 5.98 18.50 -7.72
N LEU A 806 5.03 19.12 -7.00
CA LEU A 806 3.63 19.15 -7.42
C LEU A 806 3.43 19.86 -8.77
N ARG A 807 4.19 20.93 -9.04
CA ARG A 807 4.22 21.60 -10.36
C ARG A 807 4.76 20.67 -11.44
N TRP A 808 5.78 19.88 -11.15
CA TRP A 808 6.34 18.92 -12.09
C TRP A 808 5.33 17.82 -12.44
N LEU A 809 4.70 17.25 -11.42
CA LEU A 809 3.61 16.29 -11.57
C LEU A 809 2.44 16.88 -12.39
N SER A 810 2.03 18.11 -12.10
CA SER A 810 0.99 18.80 -12.87
C SER A 810 1.40 19.01 -14.33
N ARG A 811 2.66 19.34 -14.62
CA ARG A 811 3.15 19.50 -15.99
C ARG A 811 3.12 18.18 -16.77
N LEU A 812 3.45 17.07 -16.12
CA LEU A 812 3.32 15.74 -16.71
C LEU A 812 1.85 15.34 -16.91
N GLN A 813 0.97 15.64 -15.96
CA GLN A 813 -0.47 15.42 -16.12
C GLN A 813 -1.01 16.15 -17.35
N GLN A 814 -0.66 17.42 -17.52
CA GLN A 814 -1.13 18.24 -18.62
C GLN A 814 -0.57 17.82 -19.98
N SER A 815 0.64 17.28 -20.03
CA SER A 815 1.33 16.97 -21.29
C SER A 815 1.22 15.48 -21.66
N VAL A 816 1.40 14.58 -20.71
CA VAL A 816 1.38 13.14 -20.97
C VAL A 816 -0.02 12.59 -20.70
N CYS A 817 -0.49 12.69 -19.46
CA CYS A 817 -1.71 12.01 -19.02
C CYS A 817 -2.96 12.50 -19.74
N ALA A 818 -3.07 13.81 -19.97
CA ALA A 818 -4.20 14.39 -20.70
C ALA A 818 -4.36 13.86 -22.14
N ARG A 819 -3.28 13.29 -22.72
CA ARG A 819 -3.31 12.70 -24.06
C ARG A 819 -3.78 11.24 -24.06
N TYR A 820 -3.65 10.49 -22.96
CA TYR A 820 -4.11 9.10 -22.88
C TYR A 820 -5.40 8.90 -22.08
N ILE A 821 -5.72 9.73 -21.08
CA ILE A 821 -6.94 9.55 -20.28
C ILE A 821 -8.16 9.58 -21.23
N GLY A 822 -9.08 8.62 -21.10
CA GLY A 822 -10.24 8.54 -21.99
C GLY A 822 -9.93 8.09 -23.43
N GLU A 823 -8.70 7.61 -23.71
CA GLU A 823 -8.35 6.93 -24.96
C GLU A 823 -8.23 5.41 -24.73
N PRO A 824 -8.52 4.56 -25.73
CA PRO A 824 -8.36 3.11 -25.56
C PRO A 824 -6.88 2.70 -25.53
N LEU A 825 -6.55 1.75 -24.66
CA LEU A 825 -5.26 1.05 -24.71
C LEU A 825 -5.21 0.14 -25.95
N ARG A 826 -4.26 0.40 -26.85
CA ARG A 826 -4.12 -0.32 -28.13
C ARG A 826 -3.15 -1.49 -28.04
N ALA A 827 -2.06 -1.33 -27.30
CA ALA A 827 -1.08 -2.37 -27.07
C ALA A 827 -0.39 -2.18 -25.72
N PHE A 828 -0.02 -3.29 -25.09
CA PHE A 828 0.75 -3.31 -23.85
C PHE A 828 1.71 -4.48 -23.81
N ARG A 829 2.86 -4.26 -23.16
CA ARG A 829 3.82 -5.33 -22.86
C ARG A 829 4.54 -5.04 -21.54
N HIS A 830 4.76 -6.10 -20.78
CA HIS A 830 5.62 -6.12 -19.61
C HIS A 830 6.84 -7.00 -19.90
N GLU A 831 8.03 -6.41 -19.90
CA GLU A 831 9.28 -7.12 -20.20
C GLU A 831 10.09 -7.27 -18.91
N ARG A 832 10.20 -8.49 -18.38
CA ARG A 832 10.99 -8.82 -17.18
C ARG A 832 12.49 -8.83 -17.46
N ILE A 833 13.06 -7.67 -17.79
CA ILE A 833 14.50 -7.48 -18.07
C ILE A 833 15.16 -6.57 -17.02
N GLY A 834 16.42 -6.86 -16.67
CA GLY A 834 17.16 -6.12 -15.65
C GLY A 834 17.07 -6.74 -14.24
N LYS A 835 17.57 -6.02 -13.22
CA LYS A 835 17.54 -6.42 -11.81
C LYS A 835 16.47 -5.60 -11.07
N GLY A 836 15.20 -5.93 -11.26
CA GLY A 836 14.04 -5.21 -10.74
C GLY A 836 12.73 -5.69 -11.38
N GLU A 837 11.74 -4.81 -11.52
CA GLU A 837 10.41 -5.18 -12.04
C GLU A 837 10.34 -5.24 -13.56
N GLY A 838 11.33 -4.72 -14.29
CA GLY A 838 11.36 -4.76 -15.75
C GLY A 838 10.98 -3.46 -16.44
N ILE A 839 10.47 -3.57 -17.68
CA ILE A 839 10.05 -2.45 -18.53
C ILE A 839 8.57 -2.59 -18.87
N LEU A 840 7.81 -1.49 -18.75
CA LEU A 840 6.45 -1.39 -19.29
C LEU A 840 6.47 -0.66 -20.62
N ARG A 841 5.67 -1.15 -21.57
CA ARG A 841 5.42 -0.48 -22.86
C ARG A 841 3.92 -0.38 -23.09
N ALA A 842 3.40 0.82 -23.27
CA ALA A 842 1.99 1.08 -23.50
C ALA A 842 1.77 1.99 -24.71
N ASP A 843 0.76 1.69 -25.51
CA ASP A 843 0.32 2.50 -26.66
C ASP A 843 -1.15 2.88 -26.50
N PHE A 844 -1.42 4.17 -26.30
CA PHE A 844 -2.76 4.75 -26.19
C PHE A 844 -3.20 5.48 -27.49
N GLY A 845 -2.50 5.23 -28.59
CA GLY A 845 -2.67 5.89 -29.88
C GLY A 845 -2.02 7.27 -29.92
N ARG A 846 -2.53 8.23 -29.14
CA ARG A 846 -2.02 9.62 -29.14
C ARG A 846 -0.67 9.78 -28.45
N VAL A 847 -0.35 8.83 -27.58
CA VAL A 847 0.90 8.81 -26.82
C VAL A 847 1.31 7.35 -26.58
N ARG A 848 2.62 7.11 -26.68
CA ARG A 848 3.26 5.85 -26.32
C ARG A 848 4.19 6.10 -25.15
N VAL A 849 4.18 5.20 -24.18
CA VAL A 849 4.99 5.29 -22.96
C VAL A 849 5.86 4.04 -22.83
N VAL A 850 7.14 4.24 -22.54
CA VAL A 850 8.07 3.19 -22.10
C VAL A 850 8.58 3.58 -20.72
N ALA A 851 8.37 2.75 -19.71
CA ALA A 851 8.77 3.02 -18.33
C ALA A 851 9.73 1.96 -17.83
N ASN A 852 10.84 2.39 -17.22
CA ASN A 852 11.79 1.54 -16.52
C ASN A 852 11.33 1.38 -15.07
N LEU A 853 11.07 0.14 -14.63
CA LEU A 853 10.71 -0.17 -13.26
C LEU A 853 11.89 -0.76 -12.46
N ASN A 854 13.10 -0.69 -13.02
CA ASN A 854 14.31 -1.14 -12.34
C ASN A 854 14.93 0.00 -11.51
N PRO A 855 15.54 -0.31 -10.35
CA PRO A 855 16.29 0.64 -9.52
C PRO A 855 17.63 1.07 -10.15
N HIS A 856 17.91 0.63 -11.37
CA HIS A 856 19.10 0.97 -12.13
C HIS A 856 18.73 1.42 -13.54
N PRO A 857 19.56 2.28 -14.17
CA PRO A 857 19.38 2.68 -15.56
C PRO A 857 19.29 1.48 -16.50
N GLN A 858 18.47 1.60 -17.55
CA GLN A 858 18.27 0.54 -18.54
C GLN A 858 18.31 1.10 -19.96
N GLN A 859 19.02 0.39 -20.83
CA GLN A 859 18.95 0.65 -22.26
C GLN A 859 17.70 0.01 -22.85
N VAL A 860 16.89 0.79 -23.56
CA VAL A 860 15.70 0.31 -24.25
C VAL A 860 15.66 0.83 -25.67
N THR A 861 15.00 0.07 -26.55
CA THR A 861 14.69 0.55 -27.91
C THR A 861 13.33 1.23 -27.91
N VAL A 862 13.26 2.47 -28.43
CA VAL A 862 12.02 3.20 -28.69
C VAL A 862 11.95 3.54 -30.19
N GLY A 863 11.01 2.92 -30.89
CA GLY A 863 10.96 2.99 -32.35
C GLY A 863 12.23 2.36 -32.96
N ARG A 864 13.08 3.19 -33.59
CA ARG A 864 14.38 2.76 -34.15
C ARG A 864 15.58 3.26 -33.34
N GLN A 865 15.36 3.95 -32.23
CA GLN A 865 16.40 4.61 -31.45
C GLN A 865 16.69 3.85 -30.14
N GLY A 866 17.96 3.72 -29.79
CA GLY A 866 18.38 3.28 -28.46
C GLY A 866 18.36 4.46 -27.47
N VAL A 867 17.71 4.28 -26.33
CA VAL A 867 17.57 5.29 -25.27
C VAL A 867 18.01 4.69 -23.94
N PHE A 868 18.75 5.45 -23.14
CA PHE A 868 19.18 5.03 -21.81
C PHE A 868 18.28 5.71 -20.76
N LEU A 869 17.29 4.98 -20.27
CA LEU A 869 16.39 5.46 -19.21
C LEU A 869 17.14 5.47 -17.88
N ALA A 870 16.90 6.48 -17.05
CA ALA A 870 17.45 6.49 -15.69
C ALA A 870 16.83 5.41 -14.81
N SER A 871 17.34 5.28 -13.58
CA SER A 871 16.66 4.51 -12.54
C SER A 871 15.24 5.03 -12.38
N PHE A 872 14.26 4.15 -12.52
CA PHE A 872 12.84 4.53 -12.54
C PHE A 872 12.48 5.63 -13.58
N GLY A 873 13.22 5.68 -14.69
CA GLY A 873 13.00 6.63 -15.77
C GLY A 873 11.88 6.23 -16.73
N TYR A 874 11.45 7.15 -17.57
CA TYR A 874 10.43 6.90 -18.59
C TYR A 874 10.71 7.67 -19.88
N TYR A 875 10.03 7.27 -20.95
CA TYR A 875 10.02 7.93 -22.25
C TYR A 875 8.59 7.92 -22.79
N ALA A 876 7.96 9.09 -22.85
CA ALA A 876 6.61 9.29 -23.38
C ALA A 876 6.67 10.16 -24.63
N VAL A 877 6.12 9.67 -25.74
CA VAL A 877 6.14 10.37 -27.03
C VAL A 877 4.75 10.39 -27.67
N GLY A 878 4.36 11.57 -28.12
CA GLY A 878 3.12 11.81 -28.86
C GLY A 878 3.33 12.85 -29.96
N GLU A 879 2.27 13.21 -30.68
CA GLU A 879 2.36 14.23 -31.73
C GLU A 879 2.85 15.57 -31.16
N GLY A 880 4.01 16.02 -31.65
CA GLY A 880 4.66 17.25 -31.20
C GLY A 880 5.07 17.25 -29.72
N MET A 881 5.11 16.12 -29.02
CA MET A 881 5.42 16.05 -27.59
C MET A 881 6.41 14.94 -27.27
N LEU A 882 7.45 15.29 -26.49
CA LEU A 882 8.37 14.34 -25.87
C LEU A 882 8.53 14.69 -24.39
N ALA A 883 8.24 13.74 -23.50
CA ALA A 883 8.54 13.84 -22.08
C ALA A 883 9.37 12.63 -21.66
N ALA A 884 10.47 12.85 -20.95
CA ALA A 884 11.32 11.74 -20.51
C ALA A 884 12.11 12.04 -19.24
N ASN A 885 12.53 10.98 -18.58
CA ASN A 885 13.59 10.98 -17.58
C ASN A 885 14.72 10.04 -18.04
N LEU A 886 15.85 10.64 -18.44
CA LEU A 886 16.95 9.95 -19.13
C LEU A 886 18.24 9.97 -18.33
N GLN A 887 18.97 8.86 -18.36
CA GLN A 887 20.31 8.77 -17.78
C GLN A 887 21.37 9.43 -18.68
N ALA A 888 21.12 9.47 -19.99
CA ALA A 888 22.00 10.10 -20.96
C ALA A 888 21.21 10.78 -22.09
N ALA A 889 21.74 11.91 -22.55
CA ALA A 889 21.24 12.63 -23.72
C ALA A 889 22.42 13.13 -24.57
N GLY A 890 22.49 12.70 -25.83
CA GLY A 890 23.67 12.91 -26.67
C GLY A 890 24.91 12.26 -26.04
N LYS A 891 26.00 13.02 -25.90
CA LYS A 891 27.24 12.58 -25.25
C LYS A 891 27.27 12.78 -23.73
N ARG A 892 26.23 13.40 -23.16
CA ARG A 892 26.18 13.72 -21.73
C ARG A 892 25.52 12.60 -20.95
N VAL A 893 26.21 12.11 -19.92
CA VAL A 893 25.69 11.17 -18.92
C VAL A 893 25.43 11.94 -17.63
N PHE A 894 24.27 11.71 -17.02
CA PHE A 894 23.84 12.34 -15.77
C PHE A 894 24.13 11.44 -14.57
N ASP A 895 23.79 11.89 -13.36
CA ASP A 895 23.78 11.05 -12.17
C ASP A 895 22.60 10.06 -12.20
N ALA A 896 22.40 9.29 -11.12
CA ALA A 896 21.33 8.30 -11.05
C ALA A 896 19.91 8.89 -11.17
N GLU A 897 19.72 10.19 -10.89
CA GLU A 897 18.42 10.86 -11.00
C GLU A 897 18.05 11.22 -12.45
N GLY A 898 19.06 11.30 -13.33
CA GLY A 898 18.90 11.63 -14.74
C GLY A 898 18.45 13.07 -15.00
N VAL A 899 18.08 13.34 -16.26
CA VAL A 899 17.47 14.59 -16.71
C VAL A 899 15.98 14.39 -16.98
N SER A 900 15.14 15.18 -16.31
CA SER A 900 13.68 15.19 -16.46
C SER A 900 13.21 16.39 -17.26
N PHE A 901 12.48 16.16 -18.35
CA PHE A 901 12.02 17.25 -19.24
C PHE A 901 10.72 16.92 -19.97
N VAL A 902 10.05 17.97 -20.46
CA VAL A 902 8.93 17.94 -21.42
C VAL A 902 9.24 18.94 -22.53
N ILE A 903 9.13 18.53 -23.79
CA ILE A 903 9.20 19.42 -24.96
C ILE A 903 7.88 19.30 -25.71
N GLU A 904 7.24 20.44 -26.00
CA GLU A 904 6.09 20.53 -26.91
C GLU A 904 6.42 21.42 -28.11
N ASN A 905 6.45 20.84 -29.31
CA ASN A 905 6.66 21.56 -30.56
C ASN A 905 5.33 22.17 -31.04
N ARG A 906 5.34 23.47 -31.29
CA ARG A 906 4.29 24.22 -31.97
C ARG A 906 4.72 24.53 -33.41
N SER A 907 3.83 25.12 -34.20
CA SER A 907 4.12 25.50 -35.59
C SER A 907 5.22 26.56 -35.72
N SER A 908 5.36 27.47 -34.75
CA SER A 908 6.30 28.60 -34.80
C SER A 908 7.40 28.59 -33.73
N HIS A 909 7.24 27.82 -32.66
CA HIS A 909 8.15 27.75 -31.51
C HIS A 909 8.07 26.36 -30.86
N ALA A 910 8.94 26.07 -29.90
CA ALA A 910 8.79 24.91 -29.02
C ALA A 910 8.85 25.35 -27.55
N ASP A 911 8.04 24.75 -26.71
CA ASP A 911 8.08 24.97 -25.27
C ASP A 911 8.88 23.84 -24.60
N LEU A 912 9.80 24.19 -23.71
CA LEU A 912 10.63 23.27 -22.95
C LEU A 912 10.40 23.49 -21.46
N TRP A 913 10.01 22.42 -20.76
CA TRP A 913 10.03 22.36 -19.31
C TRP A 913 11.12 21.41 -18.84
N VAL A 914 11.89 21.80 -17.83
CA VAL A 914 12.88 20.92 -17.16
C VAL A 914 12.68 20.95 -15.66
N TYR A 915 12.83 19.78 -15.01
CA TYR A 915 12.84 19.68 -13.55
C TYR A 915 14.26 19.53 -13.03
N ALA A 916 14.87 20.67 -12.69
CA ALA A 916 16.32 20.77 -12.47
C ALA A 916 16.66 21.85 -11.44
N ARG A 917 17.88 21.81 -10.93
CA ARG A 917 18.42 22.80 -9.99
C ARG A 917 18.73 24.10 -10.72
N ALA A 918 18.84 25.20 -9.98
CA ALA A 918 19.21 26.50 -10.55
C ALA A 918 20.67 26.49 -11.04
N GLY A 919 20.93 27.08 -12.22
CA GLY A 919 22.27 27.10 -12.83
C GLY A 919 22.79 25.73 -13.28
N GLU A 920 21.94 24.70 -13.32
CA GLU A 920 22.32 23.35 -13.72
C GLU A 920 22.48 23.29 -15.24
N SER A 921 23.61 22.74 -15.70
CA SER A 921 23.85 22.51 -17.12
C SER A 921 23.23 21.17 -17.52
N LEU A 922 22.42 21.18 -18.58
CA LEU A 922 21.58 20.08 -19.03
C LEU A 922 21.78 19.78 -20.51
N ALA A 923 21.29 18.62 -20.93
CA ALA A 923 21.16 18.22 -22.33
C ALA A 923 19.85 17.44 -22.50
N VAL A 924 19.11 17.74 -23.55
CA VAL A 924 17.83 17.07 -23.87
C VAL A 924 17.76 16.73 -25.37
N PRO A 925 17.12 15.61 -25.77
CA PRO A 925 16.85 15.33 -27.18
C PRO A 925 16.07 16.46 -27.86
N TRP A 926 16.44 16.82 -29.09
CA TRP A 926 15.80 17.84 -29.92
C TRP A 926 15.16 17.23 -31.15
N GLN A 927 13.84 17.45 -31.30
CA GLN A 927 13.05 16.96 -32.44
C GLN A 927 12.62 18.05 -33.42
N GLY A 928 12.98 19.32 -33.16
CA GLY A 928 12.69 20.43 -34.07
C GLY A 928 13.63 20.47 -35.28
N ARG A 929 13.42 21.47 -36.17
CA ARG A 929 14.32 21.69 -37.32
C ARG A 929 15.75 21.93 -36.83
N GLN A 930 16.72 21.24 -37.43
CA GLN A 930 18.14 21.49 -37.16
C GLN A 930 18.49 22.90 -37.66
N ARG A 931 18.90 23.78 -36.75
CA ARG A 931 19.33 25.15 -37.03
C ARG A 931 20.68 25.40 -36.38
N SER A 932 21.52 26.21 -37.03
CA SER A 932 22.83 26.62 -36.51
C SER A 932 22.74 27.47 -35.25
N THR A 933 21.58 28.10 -34.99
CA THR A 933 21.32 28.88 -33.77
C THR A 933 19.84 28.80 -33.39
N LEU A 934 19.57 28.58 -32.11
CA LEU A 934 18.27 28.58 -31.45
C LEU A 934 18.31 29.60 -30.30
N ARG A 935 17.20 30.30 -30.05
CA ARG A 935 17.08 31.18 -28.87
C ARG A 935 16.16 30.57 -27.84
N LEU A 936 16.62 30.49 -26.59
CA LEU A 936 15.83 30.06 -25.43
C LEU A 936 15.44 31.30 -24.64
N HIS A 937 14.14 31.55 -24.52
CA HIS A 937 13.56 32.60 -23.69
C HIS A 937 12.95 31.97 -22.45
N TRP A 938 13.59 32.13 -21.29
CA TRP A 938 13.08 31.63 -20.02
C TRP A 938 12.01 32.56 -19.44
N ASP A 939 11.05 32.02 -18.70
CA ASP A 939 10.03 32.81 -17.98
C ASP A 939 10.63 33.81 -16.97
N SER A 940 11.90 33.62 -16.57
CA SER A 940 12.65 34.57 -15.75
C SER A 940 13.07 35.84 -16.51
N GLY A 941 12.79 35.94 -17.81
CA GLY A 941 13.25 37.01 -18.70
C GLY A 941 14.66 36.81 -19.26
N VAL A 942 15.39 35.77 -18.80
CA VAL A 942 16.74 35.46 -19.29
C VAL A 942 16.66 34.82 -20.67
N THR A 943 17.50 35.28 -21.59
CA THR A 943 17.60 34.70 -22.95
C THR A 943 19.01 34.16 -23.20
N PHE A 944 19.10 32.95 -23.77
CA PHE A 944 20.36 32.35 -24.20
C PHE A 944 20.31 31.98 -25.68
N GLN A 945 21.45 32.06 -26.36
CA GLN A 945 21.65 31.43 -27.67
C GLN A 945 22.30 30.06 -27.48
N THR A 946 21.79 29.06 -28.19
CA THR A 946 22.37 27.71 -28.22
C THR A 946 22.23 27.13 -29.63
N ALA A 947 22.68 25.90 -29.83
CA ALA A 947 22.46 25.15 -31.06
C ALA A 947 22.08 23.71 -30.74
N ALA A 948 21.25 23.09 -31.59
CA ALA A 948 21.07 21.65 -31.55
C ALA A 948 22.23 21.00 -32.32
N ARG A 949 22.94 20.06 -31.69
CA ARG A 949 24.01 19.28 -32.31
C ARG A 949 23.70 17.80 -32.14
N ASP A 950 23.83 17.02 -33.21
CA ASP A 950 23.55 15.58 -33.21
C ASP A 950 22.18 15.23 -32.58
N GLY A 951 21.16 16.05 -32.85
CA GLY A 951 19.81 15.86 -32.28
C GLY A 951 19.71 16.12 -30.78
N THR A 952 20.65 16.84 -30.17
CA THR A 952 20.65 17.19 -28.75
C THR A 952 20.74 18.70 -28.55
N LEU A 953 19.92 19.24 -27.63
CA LEU A 953 19.93 20.62 -27.19
C LEU A 953 20.67 20.73 -25.85
N SER A 954 21.77 21.47 -25.81
CA SER A 954 22.46 21.81 -24.56
C SER A 954 21.97 23.15 -24.02
N LEU A 955 21.71 23.23 -22.72
CA LEU A 955 21.23 24.43 -22.05
C LEU A 955 21.72 24.50 -20.60
N THR A 956 21.58 25.68 -19.99
CA THR A 956 21.77 25.87 -18.55
C THR A 956 20.53 26.54 -17.99
N THR A 957 20.01 26.04 -16.87
CA THR A 957 18.84 26.67 -16.22
C THR A 957 19.23 28.05 -15.66
N PRO A 958 18.26 28.97 -15.54
CA PRO A 958 18.51 30.26 -14.90
C PRO A 958 19.04 30.10 -13.47
N THR A 959 19.77 31.11 -12.98
CA THR A 959 20.02 31.25 -11.55
C THR A 959 18.71 31.57 -10.85
N ALA A 960 18.47 30.98 -9.68
CA ALA A 960 17.29 31.30 -8.89
C ALA A 960 17.27 32.79 -8.54
N PRO A 961 16.08 33.44 -8.48
CA PRO A 961 15.96 34.73 -7.82
C PRO A 961 16.60 34.61 -6.45
N ALA A 962 17.36 35.62 -6.01
CA ALA A 962 17.98 35.60 -4.70
C ALA A 962 16.87 35.42 -3.65
N ARG A 963 16.66 34.19 -3.16
CA ARG A 963 16.06 34.01 -1.85
C ARG A 963 16.93 34.84 -0.92
N GLN A 964 16.30 35.62 -0.06
CA GLN A 964 16.98 36.42 0.94
C GLN A 964 17.64 35.46 1.94
N GLN A 965 18.72 34.82 1.51
CA GLN A 965 19.56 34.00 2.36
C GLN A 965 20.15 34.97 3.35
N VAL A 966 19.81 34.76 4.63
CA VAL A 966 20.36 35.60 5.68
C VAL A 966 21.84 35.22 5.78
N ALA A 967 22.70 36.10 5.29
CA ALA A 967 24.14 35.96 5.45
C ALA A 967 24.53 36.35 6.88
N PRO A 968 25.61 35.76 7.43
CA PRO A 968 26.16 36.26 8.68
C PRO A 968 26.56 37.74 8.53
N PRO A 969 26.26 38.61 9.50
CA PRO A 969 26.72 39.99 9.50
C PRO A 969 28.23 40.06 9.24
N ALA A 970 28.70 41.08 8.52
CA ALA A 970 30.13 41.19 8.17
C ALA A 970 31.05 41.15 9.40
N THR A 971 30.56 41.61 10.57
CA THR A 971 31.24 41.56 11.86
C THR A 971 31.42 40.14 12.44
N LEU A 972 30.60 39.18 12.02
CA LEU A 972 30.58 37.79 12.51
C LEU A 972 31.03 36.77 11.45
N ALA A 973 30.89 37.06 10.17
CA ALA A 973 31.07 36.10 9.06
C ALA A 973 32.41 35.34 9.03
N LYS A 974 33.47 35.92 9.60
CA LYS A 974 34.81 35.31 9.67
C LYS A 974 35.29 35.01 11.10
N ARG A 975 34.41 35.17 12.10
CA ARG A 975 34.75 35.00 13.52
C ARG A 975 33.96 33.86 14.13
N ALA A 976 34.65 32.92 14.77
CA ALA A 976 33.98 31.86 15.51
C ALA A 976 33.22 32.43 16.73
N PRO A 977 32.10 31.82 17.15
CA PRO A 977 31.36 32.24 18.35
C PRO A 977 32.21 32.37 19.63
N ARG A 978 33.27 31.57 19.77
CA ARG A 978 34.26 31.70 20.86
C ARG A 978 34.96 33.06 20.93
N ASP A 979 35.02 33.77 19.79
CA ASP A 979 35.68 35.05 19.65
C ASP A 979 34.71 36.23 19.70
N TRP A 980 33.41 35.99 19.95
CA TRP A 980 32.39 37.05 20.04
C TRP A 980 32.41 37.73 21.42
N MET A 981 32.12 39.04 21.44
CA MET A 981 32.05 39.83 22.67
C MET A 981 30.71 40.60 22.73
N PRO A 982 29.91 40.44 23.81
CA PRO A 982 30.10 39.50 24.92
C PRO A 982 29.90 38.03 24.49
N LYS A 983 30.38 37.09 25.31
CA LYS A 983 30.18 35.65 25.05
C LYS A 983 28.70 35.28 25.13
N PRO A 984 28.13 34.62 24.10
CA PRO A 984 26.74 34.19 24.13
C PRO A 984 26.55 32.98 25.07
N ALA A 985 25.33 32.80 25.60
CA ALA A 985 24.95 31.68 26.46
C ALA A 985 24.36 30.51 25.67
N ILE A 986 24.26 29.34 26.31
CA ILE A 986 23.48 28.18 25.85
C ILE A 986 22.28 27.99 26.78
N GLY A 987 21.07 27.97 26.21
CA GLY A 987 19.83 27.73 26.92
C GLY A 987 19.41 26.27 26.85
N VAL A 988 18.93 25.72 27.97
CA VAL A 988 18.19 24.44 27.99
C VAL A 988 16.80 24.74 28.53
N LEU A 989 15.75 24.32 27.82
CA LEU A 989 14.39 24.51 28.32
C LEU A 989 14.16 23.60 29.54
N ASP A 990 13.75 24.19 30.65
CA ASP A 990 13.42 23.49 31.90
C ASP A 990 12.14 24.09 32.48
N MET A 991 11.02 23.69 31.87
CA MET A 991 9.66 24.15 32.12
C MET A 991 9.06 23.39 33.31
N PRO A 992 8.83 24.05 34.46
CA PRO A 992 8.24 23.40 35.62
C PRO A 992 6.88 22.78 35.29
N GLY A 993 6.67 21.53 35.74
CA GLY A 993 5.42 20.79 35.51
C GLY A 993 5.22 20.24 34.09
N LEU A 994 6.16 20.47 33.16
CA LEU A 994 6.13 19.86 31.83
C LEU A 994 7.03 18.61 31.81
N SER A 995 6.55 17.51 31.22
CA SER A 995 7.30 16.25 31.12
C SER A 995 7.75 15.97 29.69
N PRO A 996 8.97 15.45 29.45
CA PRO A 996 9.39 15.02 28.13
C PRO A 996 8.51 13.89 27.57
N VAL A 997 8.20 13.96 26.28
CA VAL A 997 7.46 12.91 25.56
C VAL A 997 8.41 12.22 24.60
N TRP A 998 8.40 10.88 24.59
CA TRP A 998 9.32 10.05 23.79
C TRP A 998 10.80 10.33 24.04
N SER A 999 11.18 10.77 25.25
CA SER A 999 12.57 11.00 25.65
C SER A 999 12.75 10.64 27.12
N THR A 1000 13.86 9.97 27.45
CA THR A 1000 14.29 9.71 28.84
C THR A 1000 15.40 10.66 29.31
N ILE A 1001 15.80 11.61 28.45
CA ILE A 1001 16.86 12.58 28.74
C ILE A 1001 16.20 13.85 29.29
N THR A 1002 16.33 14.06 30.60
CA THR A 1002 15.71 15.19 31.29
C THR A 1002 16.44 16.53 31.02
N PRO A 1003 15.77 17.68 31.18
CA PRO A 1003 16.41 18.99 31.14
C PRO A 1003 17.67 19.06 32.01
N GLU A 1004 17.61 18.49 33.20
CA GLU A 1004 18.72 18.45 34.14
C GLU A 1004 19.94 17.69 33.60
N LYS A 1005 19.73 16.54 32.92
CA LYS A 1005 20.83 15.78 32.29
C LYS A 1005 21.50 16.60 31.19
N TRP A 1006 20.73 17.33 30.39
CA TRP A 1006 21.27 18.24 29.36
C TRP A 1006 22.08 19.38 29.97
N LEU A 1007 21.56 20.03 31.02
CA LEU A 1007 22.26 21.09 31.75
C LEU A 1007 23.61 20.58 32.31
N ARG A 1008 23.60 19.45 33.02
CA ARG A 1008 24.82 18.87 33.60
C ARG A 1008 25.84 18.51 32.52
N ALA A 1009 25.41 17.90 31.41
CA ALA A 1009 26.32 17.50 30.33
C ALA A 1009 26.98 18.72 29.66
N LEU A 1010 26.21 19.77 29.37
CA LEU A 1010 26.74 21.00 28.77
C LEU A 1010 27.68 21.74 29.73
N GLN A 1011 27.36 21.80 31.03
CA GLN A 1011 28.25 22.39 32.05
C GLN A 1011 29.55 21.60 32.22
N ALA A 1012 29.53 20.29 32.00
CA ALA A 1012 30.71 19.43 32.09
C ALA A 1012 31.62 19.48 30.85
N SER A 1013 31.16 20.07 29.74
CA SER A 1013 31.82 20.10 28.44
C SER A 1013 32.96 21.12 28.34
N ARG A 1014 33.71 21.12 27.22
CA ARG A 1014 34.77 22.11 26.97
C ARG A 1014 34.19 23.52 26.81
N LEU A 1015 32.95 23.66 26.35
CA LEU A 1015 32.26 24.94 26.21
C LEU A 1015 32.32 25.73 27.53
N THR A 1016 31.96 25.10 28.65
CA THR A 1016 31.97 25.76 29.97
C THR A 1016 33.34 25.68 30.65
N LYS A 1017 34.02 24.53 30.62
CA LYS A 1017 35.28 24.36 31.36
C LYS A 1017 36.44 25.16 30.75
N GLU A 1018 36.59 25.11 29.43
CA GLU A 1018 37.68 25.73 28.70
C GLU A 1018 37.28 27.13 28.21
N TRP A 1019 36.15 27.24 27.52
CA TRP A 1019 35.76 28.49 26.85
C TRP A 1019 34.83 29.38 27.68
N LYS A 1020 34.48 28.98 28.92
CA LYS A 1020 33.68 29.76 29.87
C LYS A 1020 32.33 30.22 29.31
N VAL A 1021 31.70 29.40 28.47
CA VAL A 1021 30.36 29.64 27.95
C VAL A 1021 29.32 29.45 29.06
N PRO A 1022 28.47 30.47 29.34
CA PRO A 1022 27.38 30.31 30.31
C PRO A 1022 26.32 29.33 29.80
N VAL A 1023 25.94 28.35 30.62
CA VAL A 1023 24.82 27.43 30.36
C VAL A 1023 23.71 27.74 31.36
N ARG A 1024 22.49 27.98 30.89
CA ARG A 1024 21.37 28.46 31.71
C ARG A 1024 20.08 27.69 31.39
N ALA A 1025 19.26 27.46 32.43
CA ALA A 1025 17.88 27.03 32.25
C ALA A 1025 17.03 28.20 31.71
N ILE A 1026 16.09 27.90 30.82
CA ILE A 1026 15.00 28.79 30.41
C ILE A 1026 13.73 28.16 30.97
N SER A 1027 13.08 28.82 31.93
CA SER A 1027 12.06 28.19 32.78
C SER A 1027 10.63 28.65 32.52
N SER A 1028 10.42 29.50 31.50
CA SER A 1028 9.07 29.90 31.06
C SER A 1028 9.00 30.19 29.57
N ALA A 1029 7.81 30.09 28.98
CA ALA A 1029 7.56 30.46 27.58
C ALA A 1029 7.88 31.95 27.29
N ALA A 1030 7.61 32.84 28.25
CA ALA A 1030 7.95 34.25 28.13
C ALA A 1030 9.47 34.50 28.13
N GLU A 1031 10.23 33.73 28.91
CA GLU A 1031 11.70 33.78 28.88
C GLU A 1031 12.25 33.24 27.56
N LEU A 1032 11.65 32.16 27.03
CA LEU A 1032 11.99 31.64 25.71
C LEU A 1032 11.77 32.70 24.62
N ASN A 1033 10.63 33.39 24.62
CA ASN A 1033 10.36 34.49 23.68
C ASN A 1033 11.45 35.57 23.75
N ARG A 1034 11.83 36.00 24.97
CA ARG A 1034 12.93 36.97 25.15
C ARG A 1034 14.28 36.44 24.65
N ALA A 1035 14.57 35.15 24.85
CA ALA A 1035 15.81 34.53 24.40
C ALA A 1035 15.90 34.49 22.86
N LEU A 1036 14.80 34.10 22.19
CA LEU A 1036 14.70 34.10 20.74
C LEU A 1036 14.84 35.52 20.15
N ASP A 1037 14.18 36.51 20.77
CA ASP A 1037 14.22 37.91 20.33
C ASP A 1037 15.59 38.58 20.56
N ALA A 1038 16.33 38.17 21.60
CA ALA A 1038 17.69 38.64 21.86
C ALA A 1038 18.72 38.12 20.85
N GLY A 1039 18.43 37.01 20.17
CA GLY A 1039 19.21 36.49 19.04
C GLY A 1039 20.55 35.82 19.40
N VAL A 1040 21.27 35.40 18.36
CA VAL A 1040 22.45 34.52 18.47
C VAL A 1040 23.62 35.12 19.28
N THR A 1041 23.77 36.44 19.28
CA THR A 1041 24.85 37.14 20.00
C THR A 1041 24.64 37.13 21.51
N ARG A 1042 23.44 36.78 21.99
CA ARG A 1042 23.13 36.57 23.41
C ARG A 1042 22.89 35.11 23.74
N TRP A 1043 22.24 34.38 22.85
CA TRP A 1043 21.95 32.95 23.00
C TRP A 1043 22.45 32.19 21.78
N PHE A 1044 23.62 31.57 21.89
CA PHE A 1044 24.25 30.83 20.81
C PHE A 1044 23.45 29.60 20.42
N ALA A 1045 22.94 28.87 21.43
CA ALA A 1045 22.13 27.68 21.22
C ALA A 1045 20.99 27.57 22.23
N ILE A 1046 19.88 26.94 21.83
CA ILE A 1046 18.77 26.55 22.69
C ILE A 1046 18.45 25.07 22.45
N VAL A 1047 18.38 24.29 23.52
CA VAL A 1047 18.06 22.86 23.51
C VAL A 1047 16.66 22.63 24.08
N ASN A 1048 15.78 22.06 23.28
CA ASN A 1048 14.46 21.59 23.70
C ASN A 1048 14.51 20.10 24.06
N PRO A 1049 14.46 19.74 25.36
CA PRO A 1049 14.57 18.36 25.82
C PRO A 1049 13.25 17.57 25.76
N TYR A 1050 12.13 18.21 25.40
CA TYR A 1050 10.78 17.67 25.61
C TYR A 1050 10.26 16.77 24.48
N GLY A 1051 11.11 16.42 23.51
CA GLY A 1051 10.79 15.51 22.41
C GLY A 1051 9.75 16.09 21.45
N GLU A 1052 8.52 15.56 21.48
CA GLU A 1052 7.43 16.06 20.62
C GLU A 1052 6.84 17.40 21.06
N VAL A 1053 7.12 17.80 22.29
CA VAL A 1053 6.49 18.94 22.94
C VAL A 1053 7.36 20.18 22.86
N PHE A 1054 6.75 21.33 22.62
CA PHE A 1054 7.41 22.64 22.75
C PHE A 1054 6.50 23.65 23.46
N PRO A 1055 7.08 24.53 24.31
CA PRO A 1055 6.32 25.58 24.97
C PRO A 1055 5.99 26.71 23.98
N ALA A 1056 4.76 27.20 24.03
CA ALA A 1056 4.26 28.26 23.14
C ALA A 1056 3.49 29.34 23.92
N GLU A 1057 3.60 30.57 23.44
CA GLU A 1057 2.86 31.75 23.92
C GLU A 1057 2.50 32.60 22.69
N GLY A 1058 1.23 33.02 22.56
CA GLY A 1058 0.74 33.73 21.36
C GLY A 1058 0.45 32.85 20.14
N GLY A 1059 0.26 31.55 20.35
CA GLY A 1059 -0.08 30.55 19.31
C GLY A 1059 1.13 29.78 18.78
N TRP A 1060 0.96 28.49 18.52
CA TRP A 1060 2.06 27.59 18.11
C TRP A 1060 2.76 28.03 16.82
N ALA A 1061 2.00 28.50 15.81
CA ALA A 1061 2.56 28.91 14.53
C ALA A 1061 3.47 30.16 14.66
N SER A 1062 3.08 31.12 15.50
CA SER A 1062 3.87 32.31 15.82
C SER A 1062 5.19 31.94 16.51
N MET A 1063 5.14 31.00 17.46
CA MET A 1063 6.33 30.48 18.13
C MET A 1063 7.29 29.78 17.15
N LEU A 1064 6.78 28.95 16.24
CA LEU A 1064 7.62 28.30 15.23
C LEU A 1064 8.26 29.29 14.27
N GLU A 1065 7.57 30.36 13.88
CA GLU A 1065 8.16 31.41 13.05
C GLU A 1065 9.27 32.17 13.81
N ARG A 1066 9.13 32.39 15.13
CA ARG A 1066 10.19 32.95 15.97
C ARG A 1066 11.41 32.03 16.04
N ILE A 1067 11.20 30.72 16.24
CA ILE A 1067 12.29 29.71 16.23
C ILE A 1067 12.98 29.71 14.87
N LYS A 1068 12.22 29.68 13.77
CA LYS A 1068 12.75 29.76 12.40
C LYS A 1068 13.58 31.02 12.19
N ARG A 1069 13.08 32.19 12.61
CA ARG A 1069 13.81 33.46 12.51
C ARG A 1069 15.10 33.44 13.33
N TYR A 1070 15.07 32.90 14.54
CA TYR A 1070 16.26 32.74 15.38
C TYR A 1070 17.33 31.89 14.67
N VAL A 1071 16.93 30.75 14.10
CA VAL A 1071 17.83 29.86 13.32
C VAL A 1071 18.36 30.55 12.06
N GLN A 1072 17.49 31.25 11.31
CA GLN A 1072 17.91 31.99 10.11
C GLN A 1072 18.99 33.03 10.42
N ASN A 1073 18.90 33.67 11.59
CA ASN A 1073 19.83 34.72 12.03
C ASN A 1073 21.04 34.19 12.81
N GLY A 1074 21.36 32.90 12.69
CA GLY A 1074 22.59 32.31 13.23
C GLY A 1074 22.39 31.41 14.45
N GLY A 1075 21.20 31.41 15.05
CA GLY A 1075 20.87 30.61 16.22
C GLY A 1075 20.98 29.10 15.99
N ILE A 1076 21.34 28.36 17.04
CA ILE A 1076 21.36 26.89 17.02
C ILE A 1076 20.19 26.36 17.85
N TRP A 1077 19.23 25.71 17.21
CA TRP A 1077 18.08 25.07 17.88
C TRP A 1077 18.25 23.55 17.86
N TRP A 1078 17.98 22.89 18.98
CA TRP A 1078 17.97 21.43 19.08
C TRP A 1078 16.61 20.89 19.50
N GLU A 1079 16.09 19.97 18.70
CA GLU A 1079 14.97 19.08 19.06
C GLU A 1079 15.52 17.69 19.36
N THR A 1080 15.34 17.21 20.58
CA THR A 1080 16.16 16.08 21.08
C THR A 1080 15.51 14.71 21.00
N ALA A 1081 14.26 14.58 20.54
CA ALA A 1081 13.59 13.30 20.30
C ALA A 1081 12.29 13.49 19.50
N GLY A 1082 11.62 12.39 19.16
CA GLY A 1082 10.20 12.43 18.76
C GLY A 1082 9.91 12.97 17.36
N TYR A 1083 8.62 13.09 17.05
CA TYR A 1083 8.13 13.96 15.99
C TYR A 1083 8.17 15.41 16.47
N SER A 1084 9.29 16.10 16.25
CA SER A 1084 9.51 17.47 16.72
C SER A 1084 8.31 18.40 16.42
N PHE A 1085 7.95 19.27 17.35
CA PHE A 1085 6.84 20.23 17.23
C PHE A 1085 5.44 19.62 17.00
N PHE A 1086 5.19 18.38 17.41
CA PHE A 1086 3.88 17.73 17.27
C PHE A 1086 2.85 18.21 18.30
N ILE A 1087 3.29 18.66 19.48
CA ILE A 1087 2.42 19.13 20.57
C ILE A 1087 2.89 20.51 21.05
N ALA A 1088 2.01 21.50 20.96
CA ALA A 1088 2.24 22.82 21.57
C ALA A 1088 1.72 22.82 23.01
N SER A 1089 2.51 23.30 23.96
CA SER A 1089 2.11 23.44 25.36
C SER A 1089 2.02 24.90 25.76
N TYR A 1090 0.85 25.32 26.23
CA TYR A 1090 0.57 26.68 26.67
C TYR A 1090 0.50 26.75 28.20
N PRO A 1091 1.17 27.72 28.83
CA PRO A 1091 1.10 27.88 30.29
C PRO A 1091 -0.32 28.26 30.74
N GLN A 1092 -0.77 27.69 31.85
CA GLN A 1092 -1.99 28.04 32.58
C GLN A 1092 -1.66 28.30 34.06
N ARG A 1093 -2.64 28.83 34.82
CA ARG A 1093 -2.47 29.20 36.22
C ARG A 1093 -1.95 28.03 37.09
N ASP A 1094 -2.40 26.80 36.82
CA ASP A 1094 -2.09 25.59 37.61
C ASP A 1094 -1.53 24.43 36.75
N GLY A 1095 -0.93 24.70 35.59
CA GLY A 1095 -0.38 23.63 34.73
C GLY A 1095 -0.15 24.03 33.27
N TRP A 1096 -0.24 23.04 32.37
CA TRP A 1096 -0.04 23.21 30.93
C TRP A 1096 -1.27 22.72 30.16
N ARG A 1097 -1.75 23.52 29.21
CA ARG A 1097 -2.73 23.07 28.21
C ARG A 1097 -1.99 22.64 26.95
N GLN A 1098 -2.22 21.41 26.51
CA GLN A 1098 -1.62 20.88 25.29
C GLN A 1098 -2.58 20.98 24.10
N GLU A 1099 -2.04 21.32 22.94
CA GLU A 1099 -2.73 21.31 21.65
C GLU A 1099 -1.96 20.40 20.69
N VAL A 1100 -2.63 19.41 20.11
CA VAL A 1100 -2.04 18.53 19.10
C VAL A 1100 -1.93 19.31 17.78
N VAL A 1101 -0.70 19.73 17.47
CA VAL A 1101 -0.38 20.40 16.20
C VAL A 1101 -0.34 19.36 15.07
N SER A 1102 0.07 18.13 15.38
CA SER A 1102 0.31 17.04 14.43
C SER A 1102 1.46 17.35 13.46
N THR A 1103 1.48 16.76 12.27
CA THR A 1103 2.54 16.93 11.26
C THR A 1103 2.75 18.39 10.85
N ARG A 1104 1.73 19.25 11.05
CA ARG A 1104 1.75 20.68 10.72
C ARG A 1104 2.93 21.45 11.34
N GLY A 1105 3.42 21.04 12.51
CA GLY A 1105 4.53 21.74 13.18
C GLY A 1105 5.79 21.73 12.32
N MET A 1106 6.22 20.55 11.90
CA MET A 1106 7.39 20.38 11.02
C MET A 1106 7.14 20.89 9.59
N GLU A 1107 5.90 20.73 9.09
CA GLU A 1107 5.51 21.26 7.78
C GLU A 1107 5.63 22.79 7.69
N THR A 1108 5.30 23.52 8.76
CA THR A 1108 5.49 24.99 8.84
C THR A 1108 6.98 25.39 8.68
N LEU A 1109 7.90 24.53 9.10
CA LEU A 1109 9.34 24.73 8.91
C LEU A 1109 9.84 24.21 7.56
N GLY A 1110 8.97 23.56 6.77
CA GLY A 1110 9.30 22.96 5.49
C GLY A 1110 10.19 21.72 5.62
N LEU A 1111 10.16 21.04 6.77
CA LEU A 1111 11.04 19.91 7.07
C LEU A 1111 10.25 18.60 7.16
N PRO A 1112 10.67 17.52 6.49
CA PRO A 1112 10.02 16.22 6.59
C PRO A 1112 10.45 15.46 7.86
N VAL A 1113 9.66 14.46 8.24
CA VAL A 1113 9.96 13.51 9.31
C VAL A 1113 9.72 12.10 8.78
N GLY A 1114 10.65 11.19 9.03
CA GLY A 1114 10.53 9.77 8.69
C GLY A 1114 9.28 9.14 9.33
N GLY A 1115 8.59 8.30 8.56
CA GLY A 1115 7.33 7.65 8.96
C GLY A 1115 7.50 6.21 9.45
N GLY A 1116 8.53 5.94 10.27
CA GLY A 1116 8.72 4.62 10.88
C GLY A 1116 7.59 4.23 11.83
N SER A 1117 7.49 2.95 12.20
CA SER A 1117 6.48 2.52 13.18
C SER A 1117 6.74 3.17 14.55
N VAL A 1118 5.67 3.47 15.30
CA VAL A 1118 5.78 3.92 16.71
C VAL A 1118 6.55 2.88 17.54
N GLU A 1119 6.34 1.61 17.25
CA GLU A 1119 6.93 0.45 17.95
C GLU A 1119 8.25 -0.03 17.30
N GLN A 1120 8.89 0.80 16.47
CA GLN A 1120 10.14 0.41 15.81
C GLN A 1120 11.24 0.16 16.86
N PRO A 1121 11.94 -0.98 16.80
CA PRO A 1121 13.07 -1.26 17.69
C PRO A 1121 14.30 -0.38 17.36
N PRO A 1122 15.25 -0.26 18.30
CA PRO A 1122 16.53 0.37 18.04
C PRO A 1122 17.33 -0.33 16.95
N GLU A 1123 17.78 0.40 15.94
CA GLU A 1123 18.59 -0.12 14.83
C GLU A 1123 20.08 0.29 14.98
N PRO A 1124 21.04 -0.40 14.32
CA PRO A 1124 22.44 -0.01 14.35
C PRO A 1124 22.62 1.39 13.77
N LEU A 1125 23.48 2.18 14.41
CA LEU A 1125 23.81 3.50 13.93
C LEU A 1125 25.10 3.45 13.10
N LEU A 1126 25.12 4.24 12.04
CA LEU A 1126 26.28 4.44 11.18
C LEU A 1126 26.69 5.91 11.23
N VAL A 1127 27.98 6.19 11.22
CA VAL A 1127 28.48 7.56 11.11
C VAL A 1127 29.01 7.77 9.69
N PRO A 1128 28.27 8.51 8.83
CA PRO A 1128 28.69 8.80 7.46
C PRO A 1128 29.96 9.66 7.46
N GLU A 1129 30.63 9.77 6.31
CA GLU A 1129 31.90 10.49 6.19
C GLU A 1129 31.83 11.92 6.73
N GLU A 1130 30.75 12.65 6.43
CA GLU A 1130 30.54 14.00 6.97
C GLU A 1130 30.37 13.98 8.49
N GLY A 1131 29.65 13.00 9.04
CA GLY A 1131 29.56 12.76 10.48
C GLY A 1131 30.94 12.53 11.12
N ARG A 1132 31.79 11.71 10.50
CA ARG A 1132 33.16 11.45 10.99
C ARG A 1132 34.00 12.71 11.04
N ARG A 1133 33.90 13.57 10.01
CA ARG A 1133 34.58 14.87 9.97
C ARG A 1133 34.13 15.80 11.09
N TRP A 1134 32.87 15.72 11.51
CA TRP A 1134 32.30 16.58 12.54
C TRP A 1134 32.58 16.08 13.95
N LEU A 1135 32.39 14.79 14.18
CA LEU A 1135 32.45 14.15 15.50
C LEU A 1135 33.86 13.68 15.87
N GLY A 1136 34.74 13.49 14.88
CA GLY A 1136 36.06 12.89 15.06
C GLY A 1136 35.98 11.37 15.22
N GLU A 1137 37.11 10.69 14.99
CA GLU A 1137 37.13 9.23 14.84
C GLU A 1137 36.67 8.51 16.11
N ARG A 1138 37.18 8.92 17.28
CA ARG A 1138 36.85 8.29 18.57
C ARG A 1138 35.35 8.30 18.88
N LEU A 1139 34.69 9.44 18.72
CA LEU A 1139 33.24 9.53 18.96
C LEU A 1139 32.46 8.79 17.87
N SER A 1140 32.97 8.80 16.63
CA SER A 1140 32.33 8.10 15.52
C SER A 1140 32.33 6.58 15.70
N GLU A 1141 33.43 6.01 16.19
CA GLU A 1141 33.52 4.59 16.56
C GLU A 1141 32.59 4.25 17.72
N GLN A 1142 32.55 5.11 18.76
CA GLN A 1142 31.63 4.94 19.89
C GLN A 1142 30.17 4.93 19.43
N VAL A 1143 29.77 5.88 18.57
CA VAL A 1143 28.41 5.96 18.04
C VAL A 1143 28.08 4.79 17.12
N SER A 1144 29.03 4.38 16.26
CA SER A 1144 28.84 3.23 15.35
C SER A 1144 28.71 1.89 16.09
N ALA A 1145 29.17 1.84 17.35
CA ALA A 1145 29.01 0.69 18.25
C ALA A 1145 27.72 0.77 19.11
N ARG A 1146 26.77 1.64 18.75
CA ARG A 1146 25.51 1.85 19.48
C ARG A 1146 24.30 1.68 18.57
N ARG A 1147 23.15 1.52 19.22
CA ARG A 1147 21.84 1.45 18.57
C ARG A 1147 20.93 2.52 19.14
N SER A 1148 19.99 2.99 18.33
CA SER A 1148 18.90 3.87 18.76
C SER A 1148 17.69 3.67 17.86
N VAL A 1149 16.49 3.99 18.34
CA VAL A 1149 15.29 4.01 17.48
C VAL A 1149 15.42 5.16 16.48
N VAL A 1150 15.16 4.89 15.20
CA VAL A 1150 15.24 5.88 14.10
C VAL A 1150 13.90 5.98 13.35
N ASN A 1151 12.80 5.92 14.10
CA ASN A 1151 11.45 5.91 13.51
C ASN A 1151 10.90 7.27 13.11
N ARG A 1152 11.59 8.35 13.52
CA ARG A 1152 11.26 9.75 13.17
C ARG A 1152 12.48 10.45 12.57
N GLY A 1153 13.29 9.67 11.83
CA GLY A 1153 14.53 10.11 11.21
C GLY A 1153 14.37 11.26 10.21
N LEU A 1154 15.49 11.69 9.67
CA LEU A 1154 15.58 12.66 8.59
C LEU A 1154 15.62 11.89 7.26
N PRO A 1155 14.59 11.98 6.41
CA PRO A 1155 14.51 11.18 5.18
C PRO A 1155 15.66 11.45 4.20
N ARG A 1156 16.19 10.38 3.57
CA ARG A 1156 17.27 10.46 2.55
C ARG A 1156 16.77 10.67 1.11
N SER A 1157 15.49 11.01 0.92
CA SER A 1157 14.93 11.16 -0.42
C SER A 1157 15.63 12.32 -1.17
N PRO A 1158 15.93 12.18 -2.47
CA PRO A 1158 16.43 13.27 -3.31
C PRO A 1158 15.58 14.54 -3.30
N ASP A 1159 14.29 14.38 -2.99
CA ASP A 1159 13.31 15.45 -2.97
C ASP A 1159 13.11 16.06 -1.56
N ALA A 1160 13.77 15.49 -0.54
CA ALA A 1160 13.81 16.06 0.82
C ALA A 1160 14.73 17.31 0.86
N PRO A 1161 14.44 18.30 1.74
CA PRO A 1161 15.35 19.40 1.98
C PRO A 1161 16.74 18.89 2.39
N PRO A 1162 17.83 19.47 1.88
CA PRO A 1162 19.16 18.99 2.19
C PRO A 1162 19.49 19.22 3.67
N HIS A 1163 19.98 18.19 4.35
CA HIS A 1163 20.54 18.26 5.70
C HIS A 1163 21.97 17.74 5.76
N VAL A 1164 22.67 18.10 6.82
CA VAL A 1164 23.91 17.40 7.21
C VAL A 1164 23.52 16.18 8.03
N ALA A 1165 23.87 14.99 7.55
CA ALA A 1165 23.74 13.74 8.29
C ALA A 1165 25.00 13.50 9.13
N LEU A 1166 24.84 13.42 10.45
CA LEU A 1166 25.93 13.12 11.38
C LEU A 1166 25.88 11.68 11.87
N VAL A 1167 24.67 11.17 12.08
CA VAL A 1167 24.44 9.79 12.49
C VAL A 1167 23.27 9.27 11.69
N SER A 1168 23.41 8.06 11.16
CA SER A 1168 22.55 7.46 10.15
C SER A 1168 21.94 6.17 10.69
N GLY A 1169 20.64 5.99 10.49
CA GLY A 1169 19.96 4.70 10.63
C GLY A 1169 20.03 3.89 9.33
N GLN A 1170 19.27 2.79 9.27
CA GLN A 1170 19.17 1.93 8.10
C GLN A 1170 18.49 2.67 6.95
N ARG A 1171 17.32 3.27 7.20
CA ARG A 1171 16.51 3.96 6.18
C ARG A 1171 16.73 5.47 6.17
N ASP A 1172 16.60 6.09 7.33
CA ASP A 1172 16.67 7.54 7.51
C ASP A 1172 17.91 7.94 8.32
N ASP A 1173 18.25 9.22 8.33
CA ASP A 1173 19.31 9.72 9.21
C ASP A 1173 18.79 9.97 10.63
N PHE A 1174 19.55 9.52 11.63
CA PHE A 1174 19.18 9.59 13.04
C PHE A 1174 19.45 10.98 13.63
N ILE A 1175 20.62 11.57 13.39
CA ILE A 1175 20.96 12.91 13.86
C ILE A 1175 21.45 13.74 12.69
N GLY A 1176 20.80 14.88 12.46
CA GLY A 1176 21.19 15.79 11.40
C GLY A 1176 20.64 17.21 11.55
N GLY A 1177 21.14 18.11 10.71
CA GLY A 1177 20.93 19.56 10.84
C GLY A 1177 20.45 20.23 9.55
N TYR A 1178 19.49 21.15 9.71
CA TYR A 1178 18.90 21.97 8.66
C TYR A 1178 19.23 23.45 8.83
N ARG A 1179 19.28 24.22 7.73
CA ARG A 1179 19.68 25.65 7.74
C ARG A 1179 18.55 26.67 7.70
N LEU A 1180 17.33 26.23 7.37
CA LEU A 1180 16.13 27.08 7.26
C LEU A 1180 16.30 28.38 6.44
N GLY A 1181 17.27 28.43 5.52
CA GLY A 1181 17.53 29.59 4.65
C GLY A 1181 18.46 30.66 5.24
N GLY A 1182 19.12 30.41 6.38
CA GLY A 1182 20.12 31.30 6.95
C GLY A 1182 21.44 30.62 7.27
N TRP A 1183 22.16 31.13 8.27
CA TRP A 1183 23.50 30.67 8.65
C TRP A 1183 23.58 29.99 10.02
N GLY A 1184 22.45 29.85 10.74
CA GLY A 1184 22.32 29.02 11.94
C GLY A 1184 21.97 27.56 11.61
N TRP A 1185 21.48 26.82 12.60
CA TRP A 1185 21.07 25.42 12.44
C TRP A 1185 19.85 25.04 13.28
N LEU A 1186 18.95 24.26 12.71
CA LEU A 1186 17.97 23.45 13.44
C LEU A 1186 18.42 22.00 13.37
N TRP A 1187 18.84 21.46 14.50
CA TRP A 1187 19.26 20.07 14.64
C TRP A 1187 18.14 19.21 15.21
N ARG A 1188 18.05 17.98 14.71
CA ARG A 1188 17.07 16.99 15.17
C ARG A 1188 17.75 15.68 15.51
N ILE A 1189 17.22 15.06 16.57
CA ILE A 1189 17.43 13.66 16.89
C ILE A 1189 16.13 12.93 16.55
N GLY A 1190 16.15 12.17 15.46
CA GLY A 1190 14.99 11.52 14.88
C GLY A 1190 14.76 10.14 15.44
N GLY A 1191 13.93 10.03 16.49
CA GLY A 1191 13.60 8.75 17.09
C GLY A 1191 12.86 8.86 18.41
N PHE A 1192 12.07 7.84 18.74
CA PHE A 1192 11.46 7.70 20.06
C PHE A 1192 12.46 7.12 21.05
N TYR A 1193 12.54 7.71 22.24
CA TYR A 1193 13.47 7.34 23.31
C TYR A 1193 14.92 7.20 22.84
N PRO A 1194 15.50 8.27 22.25
CA PRO A 1194 16.83 8.18 21.66
C PRO A 1194 17.88 7.81 22.71
N ASN A 1195 18.86 7.00 22.30
CA ASN A 1195 19.91 6.50 23.18
C ASN A 1195 20.71 7.67 23.80
N PRO A 1196 20.69 7.86 25.14
CA PRO A 1196 21.39 8.96 25.80
C PRO A 1196 22.90 8.98 25.56
N ASP A 1197 23.52 7.80 25.43
CA ASP A 1197 24.97 7.64 25.20
C ASP A 1197 25.38 8.04 23.77
N VAL A 1198 24.41 8.25 22.88
CA VAL A 1198 24.62 8.78 21.53
C VAL A 1198 24.18 10.24 21.47
N ALA A 1199 22.94 10.52 21.89
CA ALA A 1199 22.33 11.83 21.81
C ALA A 1199 23.15 12.90 22.53
N ILE A 1200 23.53 12.66 23.79
CA ILE A 1200 24.24 13.68 24.59
C ILE A 1200 25.63 13.97 24.03
N PRO A 1201 26.51 12.97 23.80
CA PRO A 1201 27.86 13.24 23.29
C PRO A 1201 27.87 13.89 21.91
N VAL A 1202 26.95 13.48 21.01
CA VAL A 1202 26.85 14.06 19.66
C VAL A 1202 26.42 15.52 19.73
N VAL A 1203 25.38 15.85 20.50
CA VAL A 1203 24.93 17.25 20.67
C VAL A 1203 26.05 18.13 21.23
N VAL A 1204 26.75 17.66 22.28
CA VAL A 1204 27.88 18.39 22.87
C VAL A 1204 29.00 18.61 21.86
N ALA A 1205 29.41 17.57 21.13
CA ALA A 1205 30.48 17.66 20.12
C ALA A 1205 30.11 18.63 18.97
N VAL A 1206 28.85 18.61 18.52
CA VAL A 1206 28.37 19.53 17.49
C VAL A 1206 28.38 20.97 17.99
N LEU A 1207 27.91 21.22 19.21
CA LEU A 1207 27.97 22.56 19.80
C LEU A 1207 29.41 23.04 19.99
N GLU A 1208 30.33 22.18 20.44
CA GLU A 1208 31.75 22.50 20.56
C GLU A 1208 32.39 22.87 19.21
N ARG A 1209 32.06 22.12 18.16
CA ARG A 1209 32.53 22.39 16.80
C ARG A 1209 31.97 23.72 16.28
N LEU A 1210 30.65 23.91 16.36
CA LEU A 1210 30.00 25.12 15.87
C LEU A 1210 30.44 26.38 16.65
N TYR A 1211 30.77 26.24 17.93
CA TYR A 1211 31.27 27.36 18.74
C TYR A 1211 32.73 27.74 18.40
N SER A 1212 33.52 26.79 17.91
CA SER A 1212 34.95 26.99 17.61
C SER A 1212 35.26 27.32 16.14
N GLN A 1213 34.26 27.25 15.26
CA GLN A 1213 34.42 27.54 13.83
C GLN A 1213 33.64 28.80 13.43
N PRO A 1214 34.16 29.59 12.46
CA PRO A 1214 33.38 30.67 11.86
C PRO A 1214 32.06 30.17 11.26
N PRO A 1215 31.04 31.04 11.18
CA PRO A 1215 29.81 30.74 10.47
C PRO A 1215 30.08 30.15 9.08
N PRO A 1216 29.66 28.89 8.84
CA PRO A 1216 29.76 28.30 7.51
C PRO A 1216 28.98 29.13 6.47
N PRO A 1217 29.42 29.14 5.20
CA PRO A 1217 28.76 29.92 4.16
C PRO A 1217 27.31 29.47 3.95
N PRO A 1218 26.44 30.35 3.40
CA PRO A 1218 25.07 29.99 3.04
C PRO A 1218 25.05 28.75 2.14
N GLN A 1219 24.11 27.84 2.42
CA GLN A 1219 23.96 26.62 1.66
C GLN A 1219 23.53 26.94 0.22
N ARG A 1220 24.15 26.28 -0.78
CA ARG A 1220 23.69 26.39 -2.17
C ARG A 1220 22.27 25.86 -2.26
N ASP A 1221 21.45 26.52 -3.06
CA ASP A 1221 20.08 26.08 -3.32
C ASP A 1221 20.09 24.76 -4.09
N THR A 1222 19.69 23.67 -3.43
CA THR A 1222 19.62 22.33 -4.04
C THR A 1222 18.22 21.99 -4.54
N VAL A 1223 17.24 22.88 -4.37
CA VAL A 1223 15.85 22.60 -4.72
C VAL A 1223 15.71 22.54 -6.24
N ARG A 1224 15.21 21.40 -6.73
CA ARG A 1224 14.79 21.26 -8.13
C ARG A 1224 13.51 22.06 -8.36
N ARG A 1225 13.46 22.78 -9.47
CA ARG A 1225 12.33 23.62 -9.88
C ARG A 1225 11.87 23.24 -11.26
N VAL A 1226 10.60 23.51 -11.55
CA VAL A 1226 10.11 23.46 -12.91
C VAL A 1226 10.50 24.76 -13.60
N TRP A 1227 11.43 24.68 -14.54
CA TRP A 1227 11.80 25.80 -15.38
C TRP A 1227 11.11 25.67 -16.73
N HIS A 1228 10.62 26.79 -17.26
CA HIS A 1228 10.00 26.85 -18.59
C HIS A 1228 10.77 27.82 -19.49
N ALA A 1229 11.03 27.38 -20.72
CA ALA A 1229 11.61 28.19 -21.79
C ALA A 1229 10.85 28.01 -23.10
N THR A 1230 10.64 29.11 -23.82
CA THR A 1230 10.20 29.10 -25.21
C THR A 1230 11.41 29.17 -26.15
N ILE A 1231 11.44 28.27 -27.15
CA ILE A 1231 12.52 28.09 -28.12
C ILE A 1231 12.06 28.61 -29.48
N THR A 1232 12.84 29.50 -30.10
CA THR A 1232 12.57 30.10 -31.43
C THR A 1232 13.72 29.92 -32.43
#